data_AF-A0A6P8AZX1-F1
#
_entry.id   AF-A0A6P8AZX1-F1
#
_cell.length_a   1.000
_cell.length_b   1.000
_cell.length_c   1.000
_cell.angle_alpha   90.00
_cell.angle_beta   90.00
_cell.angle_gamma   90.00
#
_symmetry.space_group_name_H-M   'P 1'
#
loop_
_entity.id
_entity.type
_entity.pdbx_description
1 polymer ?
#
loop_
_entity_poly.entity_id
_entity_poly.type
_entity_poly.pdbx_seq_one_letter_code
_entity_poly.pdbx_strand_id
1 'polypeptide(L)'
;MKSLSLILIASLVGLSKLSLAEEIEALHAARLARYESGEVHQGLRSAKEANWAARHAAGLDDPTLYTSFARAAAPVPCIDGVAAVVPGSANDTFRCSNIDFYDFVSHADLGSALGRGASSWGWTSDDGREFVAIAQSDGAAFAELTSQGRLQYLGRLPQTPGSEPQIWREMKGYKHYLVIGSEAVDHGVQIFDFKKLIDLEPNNTKVFGQSDLTSHWNELPIGRSHNVVVNEEKEYAVAVGAVPRNDSCASGLIFIDLTDPSQPFSPGCAGGDGYVHDAQCLVYRGPDEKYNGRDICYGYNEDTLTIYDVSDKNATNIISRTSYEGASYTHQGWVTNTTWQEYLVLDDELDEENQTGPTSQRKAVTYFWDIKSLERPRQTGLFRSNVTSIDHNQFVVGKYAFQSNYGAGLRVLDISSLPHDPTGEAVREVAYFDIFPEDDELEGGGDVAFTGTWSSYPFFKSGFIVINTIERGAFVYFLFTLMAIAGCFASGVQAKAVFAHFMVGNVGSYAVSDWQEDIRLAIESGIDGFALNIASQDASISPSIHNAFQAAATTADKFKLFFSFDYEAQGPWSKDAVVHLVNKYKANPAYQKHLDTGKPLVSTFEGAKQSGDWKDIKAQTGAFFVPDWSSLGAPAAVATGVVDGLFSWEAWPKSAVAMTTAPDDAYRAALGKDKVYMMPVSPWFYTNLPGWGKNWVWRGDELWHDRWEQVLAVQPDYVQIITWNDYGESHYIGPVNDKCLGLFDAGKAPLNYVKGMPHDGWRAFLPWVIQAYKTGTRPAVTAEGEKLVVWYKKNPSTGGGDSGTTGNHRGHGQVEVKPVEVLQDRVFFSALLSGPANVTVTIGGKDGRSSWEDRPQGGAGIYHGSVPFDGREGEVVVSVTREGKVVKQVKGIAITSKCERSLVNWNAWVGSS
;
A
#
# COMPACT_ATOMS: atom_id res chain seq x y z
N MET A 1 -79.32 8.57 -23.27
CA MET A 1 -78.27 7.88 -24.06
C MET A 1 -76.92 8.51 -23.77
N LYS A 2 -76.21 8.08 -22.71
CA LYS A 2 -74.80 8.44 -22.42
C LYS A 2 -74.33 7.65 -21.18
N SER A 3 -74.31 6.33 -21.26
CA SER A 3 -73.71 5.46 -20.23
C SER A 3 -73.32 4.12 -20.84
N LEU A 4 -72.39 4.11 -21.81
CA LEU A 4 -71.81 2.85 -22.31
C LEU A 4 -70.37 2.97 -22.85
N SER A 5 -69.68 4.11 -22.67
CA SER A 5 -68.35 4.34 -23.29
C SER A 5 -67.16 4.40 -22.32
N LEU A 6 -67.35 4.18 -21.01
CA LEU A 6 -66.24 4.25 -20.03
C LEU A 6 -65.68 2.89 -19.56
N ILE A 7 -66.41 1.78 -19.78
CA ILE A 7 -65.97 0.46 -19.29
C ILE A 7 -65.05 -0.26 -20.28
N LEU A 8 -65.09 0.08 -21.57
CA LEU A 8 -64.25 -0.58 -22.59
C LEU A 8 -62.80 -0.07 -22.62
N ILE A 9 -62.54 1.17 -22.18
CA ILE A 9 -61.19 1.79 -22.24
C ILE A 9 -60.31 1.34 -21.07
N ALA A 10 -60.88 1.10 -19.88
CA ALA A 10 -60.13 0.63 -18.71
C ALA A 10 -59.68 -0.84 -18.85
N SER A 11 -60.48 -1.69 -19.51
CA SER A 11 -60.10 -3.07 -19.79
C SER A 11 -59.02 -3.19 -20.87
N LEU A 12 -59.04 -2.32 -21.89
CA LEU A 12 -58.01 -2.29 -22.94
C LEU A 12 -56.63 -1.82 -22.44
N VAL A 13 -56.59 -0.88 -21.49
CA VAL A 13 -55.34 -0.39 -20.86
C VAL A 13 -54.78 -1.39 -19.83
N GLY A 14 -55.64 -2.17 -19.16
CA GLY A 14 -55.22 -3.26 -18.28
C GLY A 14 -54.65 -4.45 -19.05
N LEU A 15 -55.28 -4.83 -20.17
CA LEU A 15 -54.80 -5.87 -21.08
C LEU A 15 -53.47 -5.49 -21.76
N SER A 16 -53.28 -4.22 -22.15
CA SER A 16 -52.04 -3.77 -22.77
C SER A 16 -50.86 -3.66 -21.81
N LYS A 17 -51.11 -3.45 -20.51
CA LYS A 17 -50.06 -3.44 -19.47
C LYS A 17 -49.65 -4.85 -19.04
N LEU A 18 -50.61 -5.78 -18.99
CA LEU A 18 -50.31 -7.20 -18.77
C LEU A 18 -49.52 -7.77 -19.95
N SER A 19 -49.93 -7.46 -21.19
CA SER A 19 -49.22 -7.94 -22.39
C SER A 19 -47.81 -7.38 -22.50
N LEU A 20 -47.59 -6.12 -22.10
CA LEU A 20 -46.25 -5.51 -22.10
C LEU A 20 -45.34 -6.11 -21.02
N ALA A 21 -45.87 -6.44 -19.84
CA ALA A 21 -45.09 -7.12 -18.79
C ALA A 21 -44.72 -8.54 -19.20
N GLU A 22 -45.67 -9.29 -19.77
CA GLU A 22 -45.43 -10.63 -20.34
C GLU A 22 -44.43 -10.57 -21.51
N GLU A 23 -44.49 -9.54 -22.35
CA GLU A 23 -43.54 -9.31 -23.45
C GLU A 23 -42.13 -8.97 -22.93
N ILE A 24 -42.00 -8.17 -21.87
CA ILE A 24 -40.72 -7.87 -21.21
C ILE A 24 -40.13 -9.11 -20.54
N GLU A 25 -40.94 -9.89 -19.83
CA GLU A 25 -40.49 -11.16 -19.22
C GLU A 25 -40.07 -12.18 -20.29
N ALA A 26 -40.81 -12.29 -21.39
CA ALA A 26 -40.45 -13.15 -22.52
C ALA A 26 -39.17 -12.69 -23.22
N LEU A 27 -38.96 -11.37 -23.39
CA LEU A 27 -37.73 -10.82 -23.96
C LEU A 27 -36.53 -11.08 -23.04
N HIS A 28 -36.72 -10.96 -21.73
CA HIS A 28 -35.69 -11.26 -20.73
C HIS A 28 -35.32 -12.76 -20.72
N ALA A 29 -36.32 -13.64 -20.73
CA ALA A 29 -36.10 -15.08 -20.81
C ALA A 29 -35.40 -15.50 -22.12
N ALA A 30 -35.79 -14.90 -23.25
CA ALA A 30 -35.14 -15.12 -24.53
C ALA A 30 -33.67 -14.65 -24.52
N ARG A 31 -33.38 -13.51 -23.88
CA ARG A 31 -32.00 -13.02 -23.70
C ARG A 31 -31.16 -13.99 -22.85
N LEU A 32 -31.67 -14.42 -21.71
CA LEU A 32 -30.96 -15.39 -20.84
C LEU A 32 -30.67 -16.71 -21.56
N ALA A 33 -31.62 -17.23 -22.35
CA ALA A 33 -31.42 -18.46 -23.12
C ALA A 33 -30.25 -18.38 -24.12
N ARG A 34 -29.92 -17.18 -24.63
CA ARG A 34 -28.76 -16.96 -25.51
C ARG A 34 -27.43 -17.05 -24.76
N TYR A 35 -27.38 -16.61 -23.50
CA TYR A 35 -26.21 -16.79 -22.63
C TYR A 35 -26.07 -18.24 -22.20
N GLU A 36 -27.15 -18.87 -21.74
CA GLU A 36 -27.14 -20.28 -21.31
C GLU A 36 -26.67 -21.23 -22.43
N SER A 37 -27.10 -20.98 -23.67
CA SER A 37 -26.67 -21.75 -24.84
C SER A 37 -25.23 -21.44 -25.30
N GLY A 38 -24.64 -20.35 -24.81
CA GLY A 38 -23.33 -19.85 -25.24
C GLY A 38 -23.35 -19.16 -26.60
N GLU A 39 -24.52 -18.78 -27.12
CA GLU A 39 -24.66 -18.06 -28.39
C GLU A 39 -23.92 -16.72 -28.36
N VAL A 40 -23.99 -16.00 -27.23
CA VAL A 40 -23.34 -14.68 -27.07
C VAL A 40 -21.83 -14.80 -27.14
N HIS A 41 -21.20 -15.67 -26.34
CA HIS A 41 -19.76 -15.95 -26.42
C HIS A 41 -19.34 -16.44 -27.82
N GLN A 42 -20.10 -17.33 -28.45
CA GLN A 42 -19.78 -17.77 -29.81
C GLN A 42 -19.83 -16.62 -30.82
N GLY A 43 -20.79 -15.70 -30.67
CA GLY A 43 -20.89 -14.48 -31.47
C GLY A 43 -19.66 -13.58 -31.29
N LEU A 44 -19.28 -13.27 -30.05
CA LEU A 44 -18.08 -12.48 -29.73
C LEU A 44 -16.81 -13.10 -30.33
N ARG A 45 -16.57 -14.40 -30.12
CA ARG A 45 -15.40 -15.07 -30.71
C ARG A 45 -15.41 -15.00 -32.23
N SER A 46 -16.57 -15.20 -32.84
CA SER A 46 -16.71 -15.11 -34.31
C SER A 46 -16.39 -13.69 -34.81
N ALA A 47 -16.76 -12.65 -34.07
CA ALA A 47 -16.42 -11.26 -34.37
C ALA A 47 -14.90 -11.00 -34.26
N LYS A 48 -14.26 -11.48 -33.18
CA LYS A 48 -12.79 -11.43 -33.00
C LYS A 48 -12.07 -12.11 -34.16
N GLU A 49 -12.44 -13.35 -34.46
CA GLU A 49 -11.84 -14.13 -35.55
C GLU A 49 -12.04 -13.48 -36.92
N ALA A 50 -13.23 -12.91 -37.18
CA ALA A 50 -13.49 -12.20 -38.42
C ALA A 50 -12.63 -10.93 -38.56
N ASN A 51 -12.46 -10.17 -37.47
CA ASN A 51 -11.58 -8.99 -37.44
C ASN A 51 -10.13 -9.39 -37.77
N TRP A 52 -9.57 -10.37 -37.05
CA TRP A 52 -8.21 -10.84 -37.27
C TRP A 52 -8.01 -11.48 -38.64
N ALA A 53 -8.98 -12.24 -39.15
CA ALA A 53 -8.90 -12.83 -40.48
C ALA A 53 -8.86 -11.74 -41.57
N ALA A 54 -9.64 -10.66 -41.41
CA ALA A 54 -9.63 -9.54 -42.34
C ALA A 54 -8.29 -8.79 -42.33
N ARG A 55 -7.73 -8.55 -41.14
CA ARG A 55 -6.41 -7.91 -40.98
C ARG A 55 -5.28 -8.78 -41.55
N HIS A 56 -5.29 -10.07 -41.28
CA HIS A 56 -4.34 -11.02 -41.84
C HIS A 56 -4.42 -11.07 -43.37
N ALA A 57 -5.63 -11.09 -43.95
CA ALA A 57 -5.82 -11.03 -45.40
C ALA A 57 -5.33 -9.71 -46.02
N ALA A 58 -5.37 -8.61 -45.26
CA ALA A 58 -4.78 -7.33 -45.63
C ALA A 58 -3.26 -7.25 -45.43
N GLY A 59 -2.64 -8.30 -44.86
CA GLY A 59 -1.21 -8.35 -44.58
C GLY A 59 -0.78 -7.46 -43.42
N LEU A 60 -1.69 -7.11 -42.50
CA LEU A 60 -1.41 -6.21 -41.36
C LEU A 60 -0.93 -6.93 -40.09
N ASP A 61 -1.03 -8.25 -40.06
CA ASP A 61 -0.65 -9.09 -38.92
C ASP A 61 0.58 -9.96 -39.23
N ASP A 62 1.43 -9.54 -40.17
CA ASP A 62 2.70 -10.23 -40.42
C ASP A 62 3.67 -9.92 -39.26
N PRO A 63 4.13 -10.96 -38.52
CA PRO A 63 5.02 -10.78 -37.35
C PRO A 63 6.32 -10.04 -37.65
N THR A 64 6.73 -9.97 -38.92
CA THR A 64 7.97 -9.31 -39.35
C THR A 64 7.79 -7.82 -39.67
N LEU A 65 6.56 -7.31 -39.68
CA LEU A 65 6.28 -5.89 -39.89
C LEU A 65 6.80 -5.02 -38.75
N TYR A 66 6.72 -5.54 -37.52
CA TYR A 66 7.12 -4.83 -36.32
C TYR A 66 8.55 -5.18 -35.94
N THR A 67 9.43 -4.19 -36.00
CA THR A 67 10.85 -4.36 -35.63
C THR A 67 11.03 -4.05 -34.15
N SER A 68 11.70 -4.92 -33.40
CA SER A 68 12.03 -4.63 -31.99
C SER A 68 12.89 -3.37 -31.84
N PHE A 69 12.65 -2.60 -30.78
CA PHE A 69 13.26 -1.31 -30.53
C PHE A 69 14.21 -1.31 -29.34
N ALA A 70 15.34 -2.00 -29.46
CA ALA A 70 16.35 -1.98 -28.41
C ALA A 70 17.28 -0.74 -28.56
N ARG A 71 16.88 0.46 -28.10
CA ARG A 71 17.70 1.69 -28.28
C ARG A 71 18.45 2.14 -27.03
N ALA A 72 19.67 2.64 -27.22
CA ALA A 72 20.59 3.14 -26.18
C ALA A 72 20.17 4.47 -25.50
N ALA A 73 18.98 5.01 -25.82
CA ALA A 73 18.52 6.32 -25.37
C ALA A 73 17.10 6.31 -24.77
N ALA A 74 16.63 5.16 -24.27
CA ALA A 74 15.44 5.11 -23.41
C ALA A 74 15.70 5.89 -22.08
N PRO A 75 14.70 6.56 -21.49
CA PRO A 75 13.30 6.64 -21.93
C PRO A 75 13.10 7.51 -23.19
N VAL A 76 12.09 7.18 -23.99
CA VAL A 76 11.47 8.10 -24.96
C VAL A 76 10.33 8.81 -24.24
N PRO A 77 10.51 10.09 -23.85
CA PRO A 77 9.55 10.79 -23.02
C PRO A 77 8.27 11.12 -23.79
N CYS A 78 7.15 11.13 -23.09
CA CYS A 78 5.91 11.68 -23.61
C CYS A 78 5.96 13.21 -23.59
N ILE A 79 6.11 13.85 -24.75
CA ILE A 79 6.21 15.30 -24.87
C ILE A 79 5.08 15.80 -25.75
N ASP A 80 4.33 16.80 -25.26
CA ASP A 80 3.19 17.41 -25.96
C ASP A 80 2.15 16.37 -26.45
N GLY A 81 1.95 15.32 -25.64
CA GLY A 81 0.95 14.27 -25.89
C GLY A 81 1.40 13.15 -26.81
N VAL A 82 2.67 13.11 -27.23
CA VAL A 82 3.20 12.08 -28.13
C VAL A 82 4.56 11.55 -27.71
N ALA A 83 4.79 10.27 -27.98
CA ALA A 83 6.07 9.58 -27.85
C ALA A 83 6.51 9.09 -29.25
N ALA A 84 7.41 9.86 -29.89
CA ALA A 84 7.96 9.52 -31.20
C ALA A 84 9.16 8.57 -31.06
N VAL A 85 8.90 7.27 -31.01
CA VAL A 85 9.90 6.20 -30.80
C VAL A 85 10.87 6.13 -31.99
N VAL A 86 10.34 6.29 -33.20
CA VAL A 86 11.15 6.46 -34.42
C VAL A 86 10.89 7.85 -35.01
N PRO A 87 11.89 8.77 -34.96
CA PRO A 87 11.72 10.11 -35.49
C PRO A 87 11.25 10.11 -36.94
N GLY A 88 10.12 10.76 -37.22
CA GLY A 88 9.52 10.88 -38.54
C GLY A 88 8.67 9.69 -39.01
N SER A 89 8.49 8.66 -38.18
CA SER A 89 7.58 7.54 -38.45
C SER A 89 6.23 7.77 -37.76
N ALA A 90 5.15 7.85 -38.53
CA ALA A 90 3.81 7.97 -37.96
C ALA A 90 3.41 6.71 -37.17
N ASN A 91 3.73 5.52 -37.69
CA ASN A 91 3.37 4.24 -37.06
C ASN A 91 4.14 3.94 -35.76
N ASP A 92 5.23 4.68 -35.51
CA ASP A 92 6.03 4.60 -34.28
C ASP A 92 5.94 5.90 -33.46
N THR A 93 4.92 6.72 -33.72
CA THR A 93 4.59 7.90 -32.93
C THR A 93 3.28 7.64 -32.21
N PHE A 94 3.37 7.45 -30.90
CA PHE A 94 2.25 7.00 -30.07
C PHE A 94 1.67 8.17 -29.29
N ARG A 95 0.33 8.28 -29.21
CA ARG A 95 -0.29 9.23 -28.28
C ARG A 95 -0.09 8.75 -26.85
N CYS A 96 0.24 9.66 -25.96
CA CYS A 96 0.50 9.32 -24.57
C CYS A 96 0.17 10.49 -23.63
N SER A 97 0.06 10.18 -22.34
CA SER A 97 0.03 11.17 -21.27
C SER A 97 0.61 10.56 -20.01
N ASN A 98 1.58 11.25 -19.40
CA ASN A 98 2.23 10.88 -18.14
C ASN A 98 2.93 9.50 -18.09
N ILE A 99 3.15 8.86 -19.25
CA ILE A 99 3.82 7.56 -19.40
C ILE A 99 4.92 7.67 -20.45
N ASP A 100 6.12 7.23 -20.10
CA ASP A 100 7.26 7.20 -21.01
C ASP A 100 7.47 5.80 -21.58
N PHE A 101 7.88 5.75 -22.85
CA PHE A 101 8.24 4.51 -23.53
C PHE A 101 9.69 4.10 -23.18
N TYR A 102 9.92 2.82 -22.91
CA TYR A 102 11.26 2.30 -22.63
C TYR A 102 11.74 1.29 -23.66
N ASP A 103 10.94 0.26 -23.93
CA ASP A 103 11.37 -0.83 -24.82
C ASP A 103 10.18 -1.44 -25.54
N PHE A 104 10.47 -2.10 -26.66
CA PHE A 104 9.52 -2.91 -27.39
C PHE A 104 10.24 -4.10 -28.01
N VAL A 105 9.68 -5.29 -27.83
CA VAL A 105 10.16 -6.52 -28.46
C VAL A 105 9.00 -7.17 -29.21
N SER A 106 9.18 -7.39 -30.50
CA SER A 106 8.15 -7.98 -31.35
C SER A 106 7.90 -9.43 -30.99
N HIS A 107 6.72 -9.94 -31.36
CA HIS A 107 6.40 -11.36 -31.14
C HIS A 107 7.40 -12.30 -31.82
N ALA A 108 7.89 -11.92 -33.01
CA ALA A 108 8.89 -12.67 -33.76
C ALA A 108 10.22 -12.75 -32.99
N ASP A 109 10.69 -11.63 -32.45
CA ASP A 109 11.96 -11.56 -31.71
C ASP A 109 11.85 -12.21 -30.32
N LEU A 110 10.63 -12.35 -29.78
CA LEU A 110 10.29 -13.21 -28.65
C LEU A 110 10.13 -14.70 -29.03
N GLY A 111 10.47 -15.06 -30.26
CA GLY A 111 10.54 -16.45 -30.73
C GLY A 111 9.21 -17.06 -31.12
N SER A 112 8.15 -16.28 -31.37
CA SER A 112 6.90 -16.79 -31.95
C SER A 112 6.98 -16.82 -33.48
N ALA A 113 6.53 -17.92 -34.07
CA ALA A 113 6.41 -18.04 -35.52
C ALA A 113 5.09 -17.46 -36.05
N LEU A 114 4.07 -17.35 -35.19
CA LEU A 114 2.72 -16.95 -35.58
C LEU A 114 2.40 -15.49 -35.29
N GLY A 115 3.15 -14.81 -34.41
CA GLY A 115 3.05 -13.36 -34.28
C GLY A 115 1.81 -12.83 -33.59
N ARG A 116 1.17 -13.62 -32.70
CA ARG A 116 -0.08 -13.20 -32.03
C ARG A 116 -0.02 -13.42 -30.54
N GLY A 117 -0.25 -12.37 -29.76
CA GLY A 117 -0.14 -12.32 -28.30
C GLY A 117 -1.47 -12.31 -27.54
N ALA A 118 -1.41 -12.66 -26.26
CA ALA A 118 -2.53 -12.59 -25.32
C ALA A 118 -2.06 -12.16 -23.91
N SER A 119 -2.42 -12.90 -22.86
CA SER A 119 -2.03 -12.61 -21.47
C SER A 119 -0.53 -12.35 -21.28
N SER A 120 -0.19 -11.69 -20.18
CA SER A 120 1.17 -11.59 -19.66
C SER A 120 1.16 -11.68 -18.15
N TRP A 121 2.18 -12.30 -17.54
CA TRP A 121 2.32 -12.33 -16.08
C TRP A 121 3.77 -12.39 -15.66
N GLY A 122 4.11 -11.70 -14.57
CA GLY A 122 5.47 -11.58 -14.09
C GLY A 122 5.71 -12.17 -12.71
N TRP A 123 6.99 -12.19 -12.34
CA TRP A 123 7.49 -12.58 -11.04
C TRP A 123 8.75 -11.77 -10.70
N THR A 124 8.83 -11.26 -9.47
CA THR A 124 10.06 -10.67 -8.94
C THR A 124 10.73 -11.68 -8.02
N SER A 125 11.97 -12.05 -8.32
CA SER A 125 12.76 -12.99 -7.52
C SER A 125 13.17 -12.41 -6.17
N ASP A 126 13.66 -13.28 -5.29
CA ASP A 126 14.09 -12.92 -3.93
C ASP A 126 15.27 -11.93 -3.93
N ASP A 127 16.12 -11.96 -4.97
CA ASP A 127 17.23 -11.02 -5.20
C ASP A 127 16.82 -9.76 -5.99
N GLY A 128 15.54 -9.61 -6.32
CA GLY A 128 14.97 -8.41 -6.93
C GLY A 128 15.03 -8.34 -8.46
N ARG A 129 15.40 -9.41 -9.16
CA ARG A 129 15.30 -9.51 -10.63
C ARG A 129 13.85 -9.73 -11.03
N GLU A 130 13.48 -9.27 -12.22
CA GLU A 130 12.10 -9.25 -12.68
C GLU A 130 11.95 -10.05 -13.97
N PHE A 131 11.06 -11.03 -13.95
CA PHE A 131 10.84 -11.93 -15.09
C PHE A 131 9.38 -11.86 -15.51
N VAL A 132 9.14 -11.95 -16.81
CA VAL A 132 7.79 -11.93 -17.39
C VAL A 132 7.62 -13.08 -18.36
N ALA A 133 6.44 -13.71 -18.30
CA ALA A 133 5.93 -14.60 -19.31
C ALA A 133 4.97 -13.83 -20.23
N ILE A 134 5.12 -14.04 -21.53
CA ILE A 134 4.39 -13.32 -22.58
C ILE A 134 3.66 -14.38 -23.40
N ALA A 135 2.33 -14.45 -23.25
CA ALA A 135 1.52 -15.43 -23.96
C ALA A 135 1.48 -15.10 -25.45
N GLN A 136 1.63 -16.14 -26.25
CA GLN A 136 1.55 -16.11 -27.70
C GLN A 136 0.77 -17.33 -28.19
N SER A 137 0.23 -17.27 -29.41
CA SER A 137 -0.62 -18.35 -29.93
C SER A 137 0.08 -19.72 -29.96
N ASP A 138 1.39 -19.75 -30.18
CA ASP A 138 2.26 -20.92 -30.21
C ASP A 138 3.07 -21.12 -28.91
N GLY A 139 2.58 -20.67 -27.75
CA GLY A 139 3.21 -20.91 -26.44
C GLY A 139 3.44 -19.64 -25.61
N ALA A 140 4.45 -19.63 -24.76
CA ALA A 140 4.80 -18.48 -23.93
C ALA A 140 6.30 -18.19 -24.05
N ALA A 141 6.64 -16.94 -24.38
CA ALA A 141 8.00 -16.45 -24.27
C ALA A 141 8.30 -16.03 -22.82
N PHE A 142 9.54 -16.21 -22.40
CA PHE A 142 10.06 -15.74 -21.12
C PHE A 142 11.11 -14.68 -21.37
N ALA A 143 11.02 -13.59 -20.64
CA ALA A 143 11.98 -12.50 -20.69
C ALA A 143 12.33 -11.98 -19.30
N GLU A 144 13.54 -11.47 -19.13
CA GLU A 144 13.92 -10.65 -17.97
C GLU A 144 13.69 -9.18 -18.29
N LEU A 145 13.01 -8.49 -17.38
CA LEU A 145 12.92 -7.04 -17.35
C LEU A 145 14.08 -6.51 -16.51
N THR A 146 15.06 -5.92 -17.18
CA THR A 146 16.24 -5.37 -16.51
C THR A 146 15.92 -4.07 -15.76
N SER A 147 16.78 -3.69 -14.82
CA SER A 147 16.66 -2.42 -14.08
C SER A 147 16.70 -1.15 -14.95
N GLN A 148 17.11 -1.26 -16.21
CA GLN A 148 17.09 -0.17 -17.19
C GLN A 148 15.79 -0.14 -18.02
N GLY A 149 14.80 -0.97 -17.68
CA GLY A 149 13.54 -1.07 -18.41
C GLY A 149 13.66 -1.81 -19.74
N ARG A 150 14.72 -2.62 -19.93
CA ARG A 150 14.90 -3.42 -21.15
C ARG A 150 14.34 -4.82 -20.98
N LEU A 151 13.65 -5.31 -22.01
CA LEU A 151 13.06 -6.64 -22.04
C LEU A 151 14.00 -7.60 -22.79
N GLN A 152 14.57 -8.57 -22.07
CA GLN A 152 15.55 -9.49 -22.59
C GLN A 152 14.98 -10.90 -22.74
N TYR A 153 14.82 -11.37 -23.96
CA TYR A 153 14.33 -12.72 -24.24
C TYR A 153 15.28 -13.79 -23.67
N LEU A 154 14.74 -14.71 -22.88
CA LEU A 154 15.46 -15.81 -22.23
C LEU A 154 15.12 -17.18 -22.80
N GLY A 155 13.94 -17.33 -23.41
CA GLY A 155 13.50 -18.63 -23.87
C GLY A 155 12.00 -18.73 -24.03
N ARG A 156 11.53 -19.94 -24.36
CA ARG A 156 10.12 -20.19 -24.68
C ARG A 156 9.66 -21.53 -24.14
N LEU A 157 8.43 -21.58 -23.63
CA LEU A 157 7.66 -22.79 -23.44
C LEU A 157 6.63 -22.91 -24.58
N PRO A 158 6.79 -23.85 -25.53
CA PRO A 158 5.79 -24.11 -26.57
C PRO A 158 4.45 -24.57 -25.98
N GLN A 159 3.40 -24.53 -26.81
CA GLN A 159 2.12 -25.13 -26.44
C GLN A 159 2.26 -26.62 -26.10
N THR A 160 1.32 -27.15 -25.31
CA THR A 160 1.28 -28.58 -24.97
C THR A 160 1.31 -29.44 -26.24
N PRO A 161 2.18 -30.46 -26.33
CA PRO A 161 2.23 -31.34 -27.49
C PRO A 161 0.87 -31.97 -27.80
N GLY A 162 0.43 -31.87 -29.05
CA GLY A 162 -0.88 -32.37 -29.50
C GLY A 162 -2.00 -31.32 -29.48
N SER A 163 -1.79 -30.17 -28.84
CA SER A 163 -2.71 -29.03 -28.89
C SER A 163 -2.39 -28.10 -30.07
N GLU A 164 -3.42 -27.57 -30.71
CA GLU A 164 -3.28 -26.58 -31.79
C GLU A 164 -2.85 -25.21 -31.24
N PRO A 165 -2.11 -24.39 -32.00
CA PRO A 165 -1.84 -23.01 -31.61
C PRO A 165 -3.14 -22.24 -31.34
N GLN A 166 -3.19 -21.51 -30.23
CA GLN A 166 -4.37 -20.80 -29.78
C GLN A 166 -4.02 -19.48 -29.11
N ILE A 167 -4.64 -18.40 -29.57
CA ILE A 167 -4.41 -17.04 -29.06
C ILE A 167 -4.96 -16.89 -27.63
N TRP A 168 -6.11 -17.47 -27.31
CA TRP A 168 -6.64 -17.48 -25.94
C TRP A 168 -5.78 -18.40 -25.04
N ARG A 169 -4.77 -17.78 -24.45
CA ARG A 169 -3.80 -18.37 -23.53
C ARG A 169 -3.63 -17.40 -22.37
N GLU A 170 -4.14 -17.83 -21.23
CA GLU A 170 -4.17 -17.04 -20.00
C GLU A 170 -3.24 -17.64 -18.96
N MET A 171 -2.68 -16.79 -18.11
CA MET A 171 -1.70 -17.21 -17.12
C MET A 171 -1.75 -16.35 -15.87
N LYS A 172 -1.48 -16.98 -14.72
CA LYS A 172 -1.36 -16.31 -13.42
C LYS A 172 -0.19 -16.84 -12.62
N GLY A 173 0.40 -15.97 -11.84
CA GLY A 173 1.45 -16.30 -10.89
C GLY A 173 0.88 -16.98 -9.65
N TYR A 174 1.66 -17.91 -9.09
CA TYR A 174 1.45 -18.52 -7.79
C TYR A 174 2.81 -18.66 -7.11
N LYS A 175 3.13 -17.81 -6.13
CA LYS A 175 4.47 -17.72 -5.52
C LYS A 175 5.52 -17.44 -6.61
N HIS A 176 6.35 -18.44 -6.94
CA HIS A 176 7.35 -18.40 -8.02
C HIS A 176 6.98 -19.31 -9.20
N TYR A 177 5.78 -19.88 -9.18
CA TYR A 177 5.23 -20.67 -10.26
C TYR A 177 4.35 -19.82 -11.18
N LEU A 178 4.23 -20.27 -12.41
CA LEU A 178 3.30 -19.77 -13.41
C LEU A 178 2.31 -20.89 -13.75
N VAL A 179 1.02 -20.60 -13.60
CA VAL A 179 -0.09 -21.48 -13.97
C VAL A 179 -0.62 -21.01 -15.32
N ILE A 180 -0.66 -21.89 -16.32
CA ILE A 180 -0.99 -21.53 -17.71
C ILE A 180 -2.16 -22.38 -18.20
N GLY A 181 -3.26 -21.72 -18.57
CA GLY A 181 -4.41 -22.31 -19.26
C GLY A 181 -4.48 -21.88 -20.72
N SER A 182 -5.30 -22.57 -21.52
CA SER A 182 -5.58 -22.18 -22.90
C SER A 182 -6.88 -22.80 -23.39
N GLU A 183 -7.53 -22.12 -24.33
CA GLU A 183 -8.67 -22.64 -25.08
C GLU A 183 -8.29 -23.71 -26.12
N ALA A 184 -7.01 -24.05 -26.27
CA ALA A 184 -6.61 -25.16 -27.12
C ALA A 184 -7.08 -26.50 -26.53
N VAL A 185 -7.76 -27.31 -27.34
CA VAL A 185 -8.16 -28.69 -26.95
C VAL A 185 -6.89 -29.48 -26.63
N ASP A 186 -6.97 -30.37 -25.63
CA ASP A 186 -5.86 -31.18 -25.12
C ASP A 186 -4.67 -30.39 -24.54
N HIS A 187 -4.85 -29.10 -24.22
CA HIS A 187 -3.80 -28.28 -23.63
C HIS A 187 -3.48 -28.61 -22.17
N GLY A 188 -4.50 -28.88 -21.36
CA GLY A 188 -4.44 -28.98 -19.90
C GLY A 188 -4.07 -27.66 -19.22
N VAL A 189 -3.51 -27.76 -18.01
CA VAL A 189 -2.95 -26.66 -17.23
C VAL A 189 -1.47 -26.94 -17.00
N GLN A 190 -0.59 -26.07 -17.50
CA GLN A 190 0.85 -26.21 -17.32
C GLN A 190 1.27 -25.44 -16.06
N ILE A 191 2.12 -26.04 -15.22
CA ILE A 191 2.73 -25.37 -14.06
C ILE A 191 4.22 -25.28 -14.31
N PHE A 192 4.71 -24.06 -14.48
CA PHE A 192 6.12 -23.76 -14.73
C PHE A 192 6.76 -23.05 -13.52
N ASP A 193 8.04 -23.30 -13.27
CA ASP A 193 8.78 -22.65 -12.17
C ASP A 193 9.67 -21.54 -12.74
N PHE A 194 9.37 -20.28 -12.38
CA PHE A 194 10.15 -19.13 -12.83
C PHE A 194 11.60 -19.15 -12.36
N LYS A 195 11.96 -19.86 -11.28
CA LYS A 195 13.36 -19.97 -10.84
C LYS A 195 14.26 -20.61 -11.89
N LYS A 196 13.70 -21.39 -12.81
CA LYS A 196 14.43 -21.98 -13.95
C LYS A 196 14.94 -20.92 -14.93
N LEU A 197 14.49 -19.67 -14.83
CA LEU A 197 14.95 -18.55 -15.65
C LEU A 197 16.17 -17.82 -15.06
N ILE A 198 16.43 -17.95 -13.74
CA ILE A 198 17.47 -17.17 -13.04
C ILE A 198 18.85 -17.37 -13.67
N ASP A 199 19.17 -18.59 -14.06
CA ASP A 199 20.49 -18.95 -14.60
C ASP A 199 20.58 -18.81 -16.13
N LEU A 200 19.53 -18.31 -16.78
CA LEU A 200 19.52 -18.08 -18.22
C LEU A 200 20.04 -16.68 -18.55
N GLU A 201 20.70 -16.59 -19.69
CA GLU A 201 21.27 -15.35 -20.23
C GLU A 201 20.72 -15.12 -21.64
N PRO A 202 20.57 -13.87 -22.11
CA PRO A 202 19.94 -13.57 -23.40
C PRO A 202 20.66 -14.15 -24.63
N ASN A 203 21.95 -14.47 -24.50
CA ASN A 203 22.75 -15.11 -25.55
C ASN A 203 22.71 -16.65 -25.49
N ASN A 204 22.01 -17.22 -24.52
CA ASN A 204 21.88 -18.65 -24.28
C ASN A 204 20.43 -19.01 -23.97
N THR A 205 19.54 -18.71 -24.92
CA THR A 205 18.10 -18.91 -24.76
C THR A 205 17.72 -20.38 -24.72
N LYS A 206 16.67 -20.74 -23.97
CA LYS A 206 16.18 -22.13 -23.85
C LYS A 206 14.78 -22.33 -24.45
N VAL A 207 14.58 -23.40 -25.21
CA VAL A 207 13.25 -23.94 -25.51
C VAL A 207 12.93 -25.01 -24.49
N PHE A 208 11.94 -24.75 -23.64
CA PHE A 208 11.49 -25.66 -22.58
C PHE A 208 10.60 -26.76 -23.14
N GLY A 209 10.67 -27.96 -22.57
CA GLY A 209 9.81 -29.08 -22.89
C GLY A 209 8.88 -29.48 -21.74
N GLN A 210 8.04 -30.50 -21.97
CA GLN A 210 7.14 -31.04 -20.94
C GLN A 210 7.89 -31.52 -19.68
N SER A 211 9.10 -32.06 -19.83
CA SER A 211 9.95 -32.47 -18.70
C SER A 211 10.51 -31.30 -17.89
N ASP A 212 10.43 -30.07 -18.41
CA ASP A 212 10.82 -28.85 -17.69
C ASP A 212 9.65 -28.22 -16.91
N LEU A 213 8.42 -28.72 -17.05
CA LEU A 213 7.32 -28.29 -16.21
C LEU A 213 7.51 -28.82 -14.78
N THR A 214 6.99 -28.10 -13.80
CA THR A 214 6.81 -28.63 -12.44
C THR A 214 5.76 -29.74 -12.48
N SER A 215 4.68 -29.52 -13.23
CA SER A 215 3.68 -30.52 -13.56
C SER A 215 2.81 -30.05 -14.75
N HIS A 216 2.06 -30.99 -15.32
CA HIS A 216 1.04 -30.74 -16.33
C HIS A 216 -0.25 -31.44 -15.89
N TRP A 217 -1.26 -30.66 -15.51
CA TRP A 217 -2.54 -31.17 -15.02
C TRP A 217 -3.55 -31.22 -16.17
N ASN A 218 -4.03 -32.41 -16.51
CA ASN A 218 -4.85 -32.63 -17.71
C ASN A 218 -6.17 -33.33 -17.40
N GLU A 219 -6.90 -32.85 -16.39
CA GLU A 219 -8.21 -33.40 -15.99
C GLU A 219 -9.38 -32.45 -16.32
N LEU A 220 -9.12 -31.40 -17.12
CA LEU A 220 -10.19 -30.57 -17.68
C LEU A 220 -11.04 -31.37 -18.68
N PRO A 221 -12.35 -31.11 -18.83
CA PRO A 221 -13.28 -31.97 -19.58
C PRO A 221 -12.84 -32.33 -21.02
N ILE A 222 -12.27 -31.37 -21.75
CA ILE A 222 -11.61 -31.60 -23.05
C ILE A 222 -10.19 -31.02 -23.09
N GLY A 223 -9.54 -30.89 -21.92
CA GLY A 223 -8.20 -30.35 -21.81
C GLY A 223 -8.09 -28.84 -22.06
N ARG A 224 -9.17 -28.05 -21.97
CA ARG A 224 -9.13 -26.59 -22.20
C ARG A 224 -9.89 -25.77 -21.18
N SER A 225 -9.46 -24.54 -20.99
CA SER A 225 -10.09 -23.51 -20.15
C SER A 225 -9.99 -22.16 -20.86
N HIS A 226 -10.92 -21.25 -20.57
CA HIS A 226 -10.81 -19.88 -21.07
C HIS A 226 -9.69 -19.14 -20.33
N ASN A 227 -9.75 -19.19 -19.00
CA ASN A 227 -8.82 -18.53 -18.12
C ASN A 227 -8.43 -19.44 -16.93
N VAL A 228 -7.32 -19.11 -16.28
CA VAL A 228 -6.90 -19.67 -14.99
C VAL A 228 -6.73 -18.53 -14.01
N VAL A 229 -7.29 -18.66 -12.81
CA VAL A 229 -7.18 -17.64 -11.74
C VAL A 229 -6.58 -18.28 -10.50
N VAL A 230 -5.91 -17.50 -9.65
CA VAL A 230 -5.17 -18.02 -8.49
C VAL A 230 -5.60 -17.32 -7.21
N ASN A 231 -5.88 -18.10 -6.17
CA ASN A 231 -5.93 -17.62 -4.80
C ASN A 231 -4.66 -18.11 -4.07
N GLU A 232 -3.62 -17.28 -4.09
CA GLU A 232 -2.32 -17.66 -3.53
C GLU A 232 -2.38 -17.90 -2.01
N GLU A 233 -3.23 -17.16 -1.28
CA GLU A 233 -3.40 -17.31 0.17
C GLU A 233 -3.97 -18.68 0.54
N LYS A 234 -4.84 -19.23 -0.31
CA LYS A 234 -5.46 -20.55 -0.12
C LYS A 234 -4.81 -21.65 -0.96
N GLU A 235 -3.72 -21.34 -1.63
CA GLU A 235 -2.88 -22.31 -2.35
C GLU A 235 -3.64 -23.13 -3.40
N TYR A 236 -4.52 -22.49 -4.18
CA TYR A 236 -5.21 -23.14 -5.29
C TYR A 236 -5.33 -22.23 -6.53
N ALA A 237 -5.52 -22.86 -7.68
CA ALA A 237 -5.97 -22.21 -8.91
C ALA A 237 -7.41 -22.63 -9.26
N VAL A 238 -8.03 -21.87 -10.16
CA VAL A 238 -9.35 -22.17 -10.71
C VAL A 238 -9.27 -22.04 -12.22
N ALA A 239 -9.64 -23.10 -12.93
CA ALA A 239 -9.91 -23.03 -14.35
C ALA A 239 -11.37 -22.59 -14.57
N VAL A 240 -11.58 -21.59 -15.41
CA VAL A 240 -12.91 -21.05 -15.74
C VAL A 240 -13.17 -21.16 -17.24
N GLY A 241 -14.44 -21.18 -17.62
CA GLY A 241 -14.86 -21.30 -19.02
C GLY A 241 -14.48 -22.64 -19.66
N ALA A 242 -14.26 -23.68 -18.86
CA ALA A 242 -13.90 -25.00 -19.35
C ALA A 242 -15.10 -25.67 -20.02
N VAL A 243 -15.03 -25.81 -21.34
CA VAL A 243 -16.10 -26.42 -22.16
C VAL A 243 -16.07 -27.95 -22.08
N PRO A 244 -17.21 -28.64 -22.27
CA PRO A 244 -18.51 -28.11 -22.69
C PRO A 244 -19.39 -27.58 -21.55
N ARG A 245 -20.32 -26.67 -21.87
CA ARG A 245 -21.29 -26.09 -20.90
C ARG A 245 -22.27 -27.11 -20.31
N ASN A 246 -22.37 -28.30 -20.88
CA ASN A 246 -23.18 -29.41 -20.37
C ASN A 246 -22.37 -30.46 -19.60
N ASP A 247 -21.08 -30.21 -19.34
CA ASP A 247 -20.28 -31.00 -18.41
C ASP A 247 -20.81 -30.87 -16.98
N SER A 248 -20.40 -31.78 -16.09
CA SER A 248 -20.69 -31.73 -14.65
C SER A 248 -20.36 -30.38 -13.98
N CYS A 249 -19.31 -29.69 -14.44
CA CYS A 249 -18.92 -28.38 -13.93
C CYS A 249 -19.49 -27.20 -14.74
N ALA A 250 -20.26 -27.48 -15.81
CA ALA A 250 -21.02 -26.51 -16.61
C ALA A 250 -20.25 -25.27 -17.09
N SER A 251 -18.94 -25.42 -17.33
CA SER A 251 -18.02 -24.30 -17.64
C SER A 251 -17.88 -23.23 -16.54
N GLY A 252 -18.26 -23.56 -15.31
CA GLY A 252 -18.06 -22.74 -14.12
C GLY A 252 -16.66 -22.88 -13.53
N LEU A 253 -16.56 -22.77 -12.20
CA LEU A 253 -15.29 -22.78 -11.48
C LEU A 253 -14.79 -24.23 -11.29
N ILE A 254 -13.69 -24.62 -11.90
CA ILE A 254 -13.01 -25.91 -11.62
C ILE A 254 -11.77 -25.65 -10.78
N PHE A 255 -11.76 -26.12 -9.53
CA PHE A 255 -10.66 -25.88 -8.62
C PHE A 255 -9.49 -26.84 -8.87
N ILE A 256 -8.27 -26.37 -8.63
CA ILE A 256 -7.01 -27.10 -8.78
C ILE A 256 -6.17 -26.79 -7.54
N ASP A 257 -5.95 -27.78 -6.68
CA ASP A 257 -5.10 -27.64 -5.50
C ASP A 257 -3.63 -27.45 -5.93
N LEU A 258 -2.96 -26.47 -5.32
CA LEU A 258 -1.56 -26.11 -5.56
C LEU A 258 -0.72 -26.12 -4.28
N THR A 259 -1.16 -26.85 -3.24
CA THR A 259 -0.37 -27.03 -2.01
C THR A 259 0.95 -27.75 -2.34
N ASP A 260 0.89 -28.75 -3.21
CA ASP A 260 2.05 -29.34 -3.91
C ASP A 260 1.92 -29.15 -5.43
N PRO A 261 2.59 -28.13 -6.02
CA PRO A 261 2.52 -27.85 -7.45
C PRO A 261 3.10 -28.95 -8.36
N SER A 262 3.81 -29.93 -7.80
CA SER A 262 4.29 -31.09 -8.56
C SER A 262 3.24 -32.19 -8.71
N GLN A 263 2.19 -32.16 -7.88
CA GLN A 263 1.08 -33.12 -7.88
C GLN A 263 -0.27 -32.42 -7.68
N PRO A 264 -0.67 -31.51 -8.59
CA PRO A 264 -1.98 -30.86 -8.51
C PRO A 264 -3.11 -31.88 -8.69
N PHE A 265 -4.23 -31.64 -8.02
CA PHE A 265 -5.45 -32.43 -8.17
C PHE A 265 -6.67 -31.50 -8.08
N SER A 266 -7.83 -31.92 -8.60
CA SER A 266 -9.06 -31.14 -8.41
C SER A 266 -9.76 -31.50 -7.09
N PRO A 267 -10.01 -30.53 -6.18
CA PRO A 267 -10.83 -30.75 -5.00
C PRO A 267 -12.33 -30.62 -5.27
N GLY A 268 -12.76 -30.33 -6.51
CA GLY A 268 -14.16 -30.16 -6.90
C GLY A 268 -14.39 -28.99 -7.87
N CYS A 269 -15.66 -28.65 -8.10
CA CYS A 269 -16.05 -27.52 -8.93
C CYS A 269 -17.36 -26.85 -8.45
N ALA A 270 -17.59 -25.61 -8.87
CA ALA A 270 -18.81 -24.85 -8.66
C ALA A 270 -19.40 -24.39 -10.01
N GLY A 271 -20.32 -25.20 -10.56
CA GLY A 271 -20.95 -24.98 -11.87
C GLY A 271 -22.37 -24.42 -11.84
N GLY A 272 -22.92 -24.08 -10.67
CA GLY A 272 -24.36 -23.78 -10.55
C GLY A 272 -24.85 -22.49 -11.22
N ASP A 273 -23.95 -21.58 -11.65
CA ASP A 273 -24.33 -20.43 -12.50
C ASP A 273 -24.04 -20.65 -14.00
N GLY A 274 -23.45 -21.80 -14.35
CA GLY A 274 -22.95 -22.07 -15.70
C GLY A 274 -21.61 -21.41 -15.98
N TYR A 275 -21.48 -20.82 -17.16
CA TYR A 275 -20.20 -20.33 -17.68
C TYR A 275 -19.67 -19.13 -16.90
N VAL A 276 -18.42 -19.25 -16.45
CA VAL A 276 -17.66 -18.15 -15.83
C VAL A 276 -16.56 -17.77 -16.80
N HIS A 277 -16.51 -16.50 -17.21
CA HIS A 277 -15.52 -16.01 -18.18
C HIS A 277 -14.18 -15.71 -17.49
N ASP A 278 -14.23 -14.91 -16.42
CA ASP A 278 -13.11 -14.61 -15.54
C ASP A 278 -13.59 -14.60 -14.07
N ALA A 279 -12.67 -14.67 -13.11
CA ALA A 279 -12.97 -14.55 -11.69
C ALA A 279 -11.81 -13.98 -10.88
N GLN A 280 -12.14 -13.38 -9.73
CA GLN A 280 -11.16 -13.06 -8.70
C GLN A 280 -11.53 -13.76 -7.40
N CYS A 281 -10.69 -14.68 -6.94
CA CYS A 281 -10.91 -15.43 -5.69
C CYS A 281 -10.01 -14.92 -4.57
N LEU A 282 -10.62 -14.49 -3.46
CA LEU A 282 -9.95 -13.84 -2.33
C LEU A 282 -10.54 -14.34 -1.01
N VAL A 283 -9.72 -14.33 0.05
CA VAL A 283 -10.27 -14.41 1.41
C VAL A 283 -10.92 -13.08 1.76
N TYR A 284 -12.22 -13.11 2.03
CA TYR A 284 -13.02 -11.92 2.26
C TYR A 284 -12.69 -11.25 3.59
N ARG A 285 -12.47 -9.94 3.53
CA ARG A 285 -12.15 -9.07 4.68
C ARG A 285 -12.89 -7.74 4.61
N GLY A 286 -13.99 -7.67 3.86
CA GLY A 286 -14.78 -6.45 3.72
C GLY A 286 -15.81 -6.26 4.84
N PRO A 287 -16.69 -5.25 4.72
CA PRO A 287 -17.64 -4.87 5.77
C PRO A 287 -18.83 -5.83 5.96
N ASP A 288 -19.05 -6.80 5.07
CA ASP A 288 -20.09 -7.83 5.24
C ASP A 288 -19.62 -8.91 6.24
N GLU A 289 -19.81 -8.64 7.54
CA GLU A 289 -19.29 -9.48 8.64
C GLU A 289 -19.68 -10.97 8.53
N LYS A 290 -20.79 -11.30 7.85
CA LYS A 290 -21.25 -12.68 7.63
C LYS A 290 -20.24 -13.53 6.86
N TYR A 291 -19.46 -12.91 5.98
CA TYR A 291 -18.51 -13.58 5.10
C TYR A 291 -17.05 -13.36 5.51
N ASN A 292 -16.77 -12.66 6.60
CA ASN A 292 -15.41 -12.39 7.04
C ASN A 292 -14.60 -13.69 7.23
N GLY A 293 -13.42 -13.76 6.60
CA GLY A 293 -12.53 -14.91 6.59
C GLY A 293 -12.95 -16.06 5.66
N ARG A 294 -14.08 -15.95 4.94
CA ARG A 294 -14.50 -16.94 3.95
C ARG A 294 -13.77 -16.78 2.64
N ASP A 295 -13.73 -17.86 1.86
CA ASP A 295 -13.12 -17.88 0.54
C ASP A 295 -14.17 -17.49 -0.51
N ILE A 296 -14.04 -16.30 -1.08
CA ILE A 296 -15.04 -15.70 -1.96
C ILE A 296 -14.46 -15.54 -3.36
N CYS A 297 -15.20 -16.00 -4.38
CA CYS A 297 -14.90 -15.71 -5.78
C CYS A 297 -15.91 -14.70 -6.33
N TYR A 298 -15.41 -13.64 -6.93
CA TYR A 298 -16.17 -12.69 -7.75
C TYR A 298 -16.05 -13.16 -9.20
N GLY A 299 -17.12 -13.76 -9.75
CA GLY A 299 -17.18 -14.25 -11.12
C GLY A 299 -17.84 -13.25 -12.06
N TYR A 300 -17.28 -13.17 -13.27
CA TYR A 300 -17.72 -12.30 -14.35
C TYR A 300 -18.27 -13.20 -15.46
N ASN A 301 -19.60 -13.28 -15.55
CA ASN A 301 -20.29 -14.44 -16.15
C ASN A 301 -21.07 -14.11 -17.42
N GLU A 302 -20.51 -13.27 -18.29
CA GLU A 302 -21.12 -12.78 -19.56
C GLU A 302 -22.37 -11.90 -19.38
N ASP A 303 -23.24 -12.17 -18.41
CA ASP A 303 -24.49 -11.44 -18.19
C ASP A 303 -24.60 -10.78 -16.81
N THR A 304 -23.74 -11.18 -15.87
CA THR A 304 -23.85 -10.88 -14.45
C THR A 304 -22.49 -10.83 -13.74
N LEU A 305 -22.46 -10.05 -12.65
CA LEU A 305 -21.52 -10.23 -11.56
C LEU A 305 -22.11 -11.28 -10.60
N THR A 306 -21.43 -12.41 -10.46
CA THR A 306 -21.85 -13.50 -9.57
C THR A 306 -20.84 -13.67 -8.45
N ILE A 307 -21.30 -13.60 -7.20
CA ILE A 307 -20.45 -13.72 -6.02
C ILE A 307 -20.69 -15.10 -5.40
N TYR A 308 -19.62 -15.88 -5.24
CA TYR A 308 -19.64 -17.25 -4.73
C TYR A 308 -18.96 -17.33 -3.36
N ASP A 309 -19.52 -18.14 -2.45
CA ASP A 309 -18.78 -18.67 -1.30
C ASP A 309 -18.20 -20.04 -1.67
N VAL A 310 -16.92 -20.05 -1.99
CA VAL A 310 -16.21 -21.26 -2.42
C VAL A 310 -15.46 -21.92 -1.27
N SER A 311 -15.79 -21.60 -0.02
CA SER A 311 -15.13 -22.22 1.15
C SER A 311 -15.21 -23.74 1.14
N ASP A 312 -16.30 -24.30 0.60
CA ASP A 312 -16.41 -25.70 0.22
C ASP A 312 -16.28 -25.84 -1.30
N LYS A 313 -15.20 -26.49 -1.75
CA LYS A 313 -14.84 -26.66 -3.16
C LYS A 313 -15.71 -27.70 -3.89
N ASN A 314 -16.51 -28.47 -3.16
CA ASN A 314 -17.41 -29.50 -3.70
C ASN A 314 -18.88 -29.04 -3.82
N ALA A 315 -19.19 -27.81 -3.43
CA ALA A 315 -20.54 -27.28 -3.45
C ALA A 315 -20.60 -25.98 -4.24
N THR A 316 -21.72 -25.75 -4.93
CA THR A 316 -22.02 -24.41 -5.46
C THR A 316 -22.81 -23.61 -4.42
N ASN A 317 -22.20 -22.58 -3.85
CA ASN A 317 -22.87 -21.62 -2.98
C ASN A 317 -22.80 -20.21 -3.60
N ILE A 318 -23.80 -19.87 -4.42
CA ILE A 318 -23.94 -18.52 -4.97
C ILE A 318 -24.55 -17.63 -3.88
N ILE A 319 -23.83 -16.55 -3.53
CA ILE A 319 -24.29 -15.51 -2.60
C ILE A 319 -25.24 -14.56 -3.33
N SER A 320 -24.84 -14.09 -4.51
CA SER A 320 -25.65 -13.22 -5.35
C SER A 320 -25.30 -13.38 -6.82
N ARG A 321 -26.27 -13.07 -7.67
CA ARG A 321 -26.15 -13.01 -9.14
C ARG A 321 -26.82 -11.72 -9.59
N THR A 322 -26.03 -10.77 -10.05
CA THR A 322 -26.50 -9.39 -10.23
C THR A 322 -26.13 -8.86 -11.61
N SER A 323 -27.14 -8.54 -12.41
CA SER A 323 -26.98 -7.88 -13.72
C SER A 323 -27.06 -6.35 -13.56
N TYR A 324 -26.84 -5.62 -14.65
CA TYR A 324 -26.84 -4.17 -14.72
C TYR A 324 -27.43 -3.67 -16.04
N GLU A 325 -27.78 -2.38 -16.08
CA GLU A 325 -28.24 -1.75 -17.31
C GLU A 325 -27.12 -1.71 -18.34
N GLY A 326 -27.39 -2.27 -19.53
CA GLY A 326 -26.41 -2.31 -20.62
C GLY A 326 -25.57 -3.58 -20.70
N ALA A 327 -25.67 -4.50 -19.74
CA ALA A 327 -24.89 -5.74 -19.73
C ALA A 327 -24.98 -6.48 -21.08
N SER A 328 -23.84 -6.80 -21.68
CA SER A 328 -23.74 -7.45 -22.99
C SER A 328 -22.78 -8.65 -22.93
N TYR A 329 -21.61 -8.47 -22.37
CA TYR A 329 -20.61 -9.50 -22.10
C TYR A 329 -19.76 -9.10 -20.89
N THR A 330 -20.31 -9.27 -19.68
CA THR A 330 -19.57 -9.06 -18.42
C THR A 330 -18.28 -9.88 -18.43
N HIS A 331 -17.16 -9.20 -18.63
CA HIS A 331 -15.92 -9.82 -19.10
C HIS A 331 -14.95 -10.03 -17.95
N GLN A 332 -14.52 -8.95 -17.31
CA GLN A 332 -13.56 -8.98 -16.22
C GLN A 332 -13.86 -7.91 -15.17
N GLY A 333 -13.27 -8.08 -14.00
CA GLY A 333 -13.28 -7.06 -12.97
C GLY A 333 -12.25 -7.32 -11.89
N TRP A 334 -12.11 -6.35 -10.99
CA TRP A 334 -11.12 -6.43 -9.92
C TRP A 334 -11.58 -5.65 -8.69
N VAL A 335 -11.49 -6.28 -7.52
CA VAL A 335 -11.75 -5.63 -6.24
C VAL A 335 -10.72 -4.52 -6.01
N THR A 336 -11.20 -3.34 -5.61
CA THR A 336 -10.35 -2.15 -5.49
C THR A 336 -9.36 -2.22 -4.32
N ASN A 337 -9.67 -3.05 -3.30
CA ASN A 337 -8.78 -3.33 -2.18
C ASN A 337 -8.99 -4.76 -1.67
N THR A 338 -7.98 -5.62 -1.87
CA THR A 338 -8.06 -7.04 -1.50
C THR A 338 -8.09 -7.29 0.01
N THR A 339 -7.66 -6.32 0.82
CA THR A 339 -7.63 -6.38 2.29
C THR A 339 -8.82 -5.72 2.98
N TRP A 340 -9.63 -4.93 2.24
CA TRP A 340 -10.87 -4.30 2.71
C TRP A 340 -11.84 -4.11 1.52
N GLN A 341 -12.69 -5.12 1.29
CA GLN A 341 -13.38 -5.33 0.01
C GLN A 341 -14.75 -4.61 0.01
N GLU A 342 -14.75 -3.32 -0.32
CA GLU A 342 -15.98 -2.49 -0.38
C GLU A 342 -16.47 -2.21 -1.79
N TYR A 343 -15.55 -2.14 -2.75
CA TYR A 343 -15.84 -1.79 -4.14
C TYR A 343 -15.06 -2.69 -5.10
N LEU A 344 -15.59 -2.84 -6.32
CA LEU A 344 -14.87 -3.40 -7.45
C LEU A 344 -15.11 -2.59 -8.72
N VAL A 345 -14.17 -2.68 -9.65
CA VAL A 345 -14.30 -2.19 -11.03
C VAL A 345 -14.62 -3.36 -11.95
N LEU A 346 -15.39 -3.13 -13.01
CA LEU A 346 -15.85 -4.15 -13.95
C LEU A 346 -15.94 -3.59 -15.38
N ASP A 347 -15.62 -4.42 -16.37
CA ASP A 347 -15.69 -4.14 -17.81
C ASP A 347 -16.69 -5.07 -18.52
N ASP A 348 -17.13 -4.69 -19.73
CA ASP A 348 -18.13 -5.36 -20.55
C ASP A 348 -17.77 -5.31 -22.04
N GLU A 349 -17.16 -6.39 -22.54
CA GLU A 349 -16.46 -6.41 -23.82
C GLU A 349 -17.35 -6.25 -25.07
N LEU A 350 -18.68 -6.31 -24.95
CA LEU A 350 -19.60 -6.19 -26.10
C LEU A 350 -20.47 -4.96 -26.07
N ASP A 351 -20.47 -4.17 -25.00
CA ASP A 351 -21.46 -3.11 -24.87
C ASP A 351 -21.22 -1.97 -25.88
N GLU A 352 -19.98 -1.68 -26.31
CA GLU A 352 -19.69 -0.70 -27.37
C GLU A 352 -20.05 -1.18 -28.78
N GLU A 353 -19.87 -2.47 -29.06
CA GLU A 353 -20.24 -3.06 -30.36
C GLU A 353 -21.77 -3.09 -30.49
N ASN A 354 -22.46 -3.50 -29.43
CA ASN A 354 -23.92 -3.57 -29.38
C ASN A 354 -24.59 -2.20 -29.12
N GLN A 355 -23.82 -1.19 -28.70
CA GLN A 355 -24.28 0.16 -28.35
C GLN A 355 -25.37 0.15 -27.26
N THR A 356 -25.17 -0.67 -26.23
CA THR A 356 -26.17 -0.91 -25.17
C THR A 356 -25.95 0.00 -23.96
N GLY A 357 -27.04 0.50 -23.36
CA GLY A 357 -26.95 1.25 -22.11
C GLY A 357 -26.08 2.52 -22.21
N PRO A 358 -25.14 2.77 -21.26
CA PRO A 358 -24.32 3.99 -21.22
C PRO A 358 -23.35 4.14 -22.39
N THR A 359 -23.15 3.10 -23.21
CA THR A 359 -22.12 3.00 -24.26
C THR A 359 -22.68 3.20 -25.66
N SER A 360 -23.90 3.73 -25.78
CA SER A 360 -24.50 4.20 -27.06
C SER A 360 -23.64 5.16 -27.89
N GLN A 361 -22.50 5.61 -27.34
CA GLN A 361 -21.51 6.49 -27.97
C GLN A 361 -20.23 5.76 -28.40
N ARG A 362 -20.15 4.43 -28.31
CA ARG A 362 -18.99 3.60 -28.69
C ARG A 362 -17.71 4.05 -27.98
N LYS A 363 -17.74 4.17 -26.66
CA LYS A 363 -16.61 4.60 -25.81
C LYS A 363 -16.42 3.56 -24.72
N ALA A 364 -15.18 3.10 -24.52
CA ALA A 364 -14.82 2.16 -23.45
C ALA A 364 -15.37 2.60 -22.10
N VAL A 365 -16.01 1.69 -21.36
CA VAL A 365 -16.64 1.97 -20.07
C VAL A 365 -16.05 1.13 -18.94
N THR A 366 -16.13 1.68 -17.74
CA THR A 366 -15.77 0.96 -16.52
C THR A 366 -16.87 1.16 -15.51
N TYR A 367 -17.49 0.07 -15.10
CA TYR A 367 -18.57 0.05 -14.13
C TYR A 367 -18.00 -0.04 -12.71
N PHE A 368 -18.52 0.79 -11.82
CA PHE A 368 -18.19 0.79 -10.40
C PHE A 368 -19.29 0.10 -9.60
N TRP A 369 -18.87 -0.83 -8.75
CA TRP A 369 -19.76 -1.66 -7.95
C TRP A 369 -19.49 -1.47 -6.46
N ASP A 370 -20.54 -1.15 -5.71
CA ASP A 370 -20.57 -1.27 -4.25
C ASP A 370 -20.87 -2.72 -3.88
N ILE A 371 -19.90 -3.37 -3.22
CA ILE A 371 -19.96 -4.76 -2.76
C ILE A 371 -19.92 -4.84 -1.23
N LYS A 372 -20.25 -3.76 -0.52
CA LYS A 372 -20.29 -3.77 0.96
C LYS A 372 -21.29 -4.78 1.53
N SER A 373 -22.27 -5.18 0.73
CA SER A 373 -23.11 -6.35 0.97
C SER A 373 -22.94 -7.33 -0.19
N LEU A 374 -22.38 -8.51 0.09
CA LEU A 374 -22.14 -9.53 -0.93
C LEU A 374 -23.46 -10.13 -1.46
N GLU A 375 -24.51 -10.13 -0.63
CA GLU A 375 -25.85 -10.59 -1.03
C GLU A 375 -26.58 -9.59 -1.94
N ARG A 376 -26.14 -8.33 -1.96
CA ARG A 376 -26.82 -7.23 -2.66
C ARG A 376 -25.82 -6.25 -3.28
N PRO A 377 -24.89 -6.71 -4.14
CA PRO A 377 -23.99 -5.81 -4.82
C PRO A 377 -24.77 -4.84 -5.71
N ARG A 378 -24.26 -3.64 -5.90
CA ARG A 378 -24.94 -2.60 -6.70
C ARG A 378 -23.95 -1.91 -7.61
N GLN A 379 -24.28 -1.84 -8.88
CA GLN A 379 -23.62 -0.91 -9.78
C GLN A 379 -24.04 0.51 -9.38
N THR A 380 -23.09 1.33 -8.95
CA THR A 380 -23.33 2.66 -8.37
C THR A 380 -22.92 3.80 -9.29
N GLY A 381 -22.09 3.52 -10.29
CA GLY A 381 -21.58 4.54 -11.21
C GLY A 381 -20.64 3.98 -12.26
N LEU A 382 -20.14 4.84 -13.13
CA LEU A 382 -19.26 4.43 -14.22
C LEU A 382 -18.30 5.54 -14.61
N PHE A 383 -17.20 5.16 -15.23
CA PHE A 383 -16.31 6.04 -15.98
C PHE A 383 -16.45 5.73 -17.47
N ARG A 384 -16.45 6.78 -18.32
CA ARG A 384 -16.40 6.63 -19.78
C ARG A 384 -15.10 7.23 -20.29
N SER A 385 -14.40 6.48 -21.13
CA SER A 385 -13.22 7.00 -21.82
C SER A 385 -13.60 8.10 -22.82
N ASN A 386 -12.65 8.99 -23.11
CA ASN A 386 -12.78 9.94 -24.20
C ASN A 386 -12.50 9.31 -25.57
N VAL A 387 -11.93 8.10 -25.60
CA VAL A 387 -11.52 7.40 -26.82
C VAL A 387 -12.53 6.31 -27.21
N THR A 388 -12.78 6.19 -28.51
CA THR A 388 -13.60 5.11 -29.06
C THR A 388 -12.80 3.82 -29.09
N SER A 389 -13.20 2.84 -28.30
CA SER A 389 -12.55 1.53 -28.18
C SER A 389 -13.43 0.56 -27.40
N ILE A 390 -13.00 -0.70 -27.34
CA ILE A 390 -13.60 -1.78 -26.54
C ILE A 390 -12.81 -1.89 -25.23
N ASP A 391 -13.48 -1.90 -24.07
CA ASP A 391 -12.84 -2.28 -22.80
C ASP A 391 -12.63 -3.80 -22.70
N HIS A 392 -11.61 -4.24 -21.94
CA HIS A 392 -11.25 -5.66 -21.93
C HIS A 392 -10.67 -6.15 -20.60
N ASN A 393 -9.38 -5.96 -20.34
CA ASN A 393 -8.75 -6.50 -19.12
C ASN A 393 -8.30 -5.37 -18.21
N GLN A 394 -8.50 -5.50 -16.90
CA GLN A 394 -8.00 -4.52 -15.95
C GLN A 394 -7.46 -5.10 -14.63
N PHE A 395 -6.54 -4.38 -14.01
CA PHE A 395 -5.96 -4.77 -12.72
C PHE A 395 -5.85 -3.56 -11.81
N VAL A 396 -6.14 -3.73 -10.51
CA VAL A 396 -5.97 -2.66 -9.51
C VAL A 396 -4.65 -2.83 -8.78
N VAL A 397 -3.84 -1.76 -8.78
CA VAL A 397 -2.66 -1.62 -7.93
C VAL A 397 -2.79 -0.36 -7.09
N GLY A 398 -2.93 -0.52 -5.78
CA GLY A 398 -3.14 0.58 -4.86
C GLY A 398 -4.46 1.31 -5.17
N LYS A 399 -4.35 2.55 -5.65
CA LYS A 399 -5.50 3.40 -5.98
C LYS A 399 -5.77 3.56 -7.48
N TYR A 400 -5.06 2.80 -8.32
CA TYR A 400 -5.16 2.91 -9.77
C TYR A 400 -5.71 1.64 -10.39
N ALA A 401 -6.61 1.78 -11.35
CA ALA A 401 -7.01 0.72 -12.26
C ALA A 401 -6.20 0.86 -13.56
N PHE A 402 -5.45 -0.18 -13.91
CA PHE A 402 -4.68 -0.29 -15.15
C PHE A 402 -5.49 -1.11 -16.14
N GLN A 403 -5.86 -0.51 -17.27
CA GLN A 403 -6.83 -1.05 -18.20
C GLN A 403 -6.18 -1.26 -19.56
N SER A 404 -6.33 -2.47 -20.08
CA SER A 404 -5.92 -2.90 -21.40
C SER A 404 -7.13 -2.83 -22.32
N ASN A 405 -7.35 -1.68 -22.97
CA ASN A 405 -8.53 -1.44 -23.80
C ASN A 405 -8.15 -1.48 -25.27
N TYR A 406 -7.88 -2.68 -25.80
CA TYR A 406 -7.62 -2.95 -27.22
C TYR A 406 -6.84 -1.84 -27.94
N GLY A 407 -7.43 -1.22 -28.97
CA GLY A 407 -6.78 -0.21 -29.81
C GLY A 407 -6.39 1.03 -29.01
N ALA A 408 -7.19 1.40 -28.01
CA ALA A 408 -6.89 2.50 -27.10
C ALA A 408 -5.69 2.21 -26.17
N GLY A 409 -5.15 1.00 -26.14
CA GLY A 409 -3.92 0.72 -25.40
C GLY A 409 -4.10 0.71 -23.88
N LEU A 410 -3.05 1.11 -23.15
CA LEU A 410 -3.09 1.21 -21.69
C LEU A 410 -3.77 2.50 -21.26
N ARG A 411 -4.85 2.40 -20.47
CA ARG A 411 -5.47 3.52 -19.76
C ARG A 411 -5.33 3.34 -18.25
N VAL A 412 -5.06 4.41 -17.51
CA VAL A 412 -4.86 4.37 -16.05
C VAL A 412 -5.83 5.32 -15.36
N LEU A 413 -6.74 4.77 -14.57
CA LEU A 413 -7.74 5.55 -13.83
C LEU A 413 -7.33 5.69 -12.35
N ASP A 414 -7.45 6.89 -11.79
CA ASP A 414 -7.38 7.09 -10.34
C ASP A 414 -8.77 6.87 -9.72
N ILE A 415 -8.91 5.72 -9.05
CA ILE A 415 -10.15 5.24 -8.44
C ILE A 415 -10.21 5.52 -6.93
N SER A 416 -9.30 6.34 -6.39
CA SER A 416 -9.23 6.64 -4.95
C SER A 416 -10.49 7.30 -4.36
N SER A 417 -11.33 7.89 -5.19
CA SER A 417 -12.55 8.57 -4.74
C SER A 417 -13.69 7.60 -4.44
N LEU A 418 -13.69 6.37 -4.95
CA LEU A 418 -14.84 5.45 -4.85
C LEU A 418 -15.35 5.20 -3.42
N PRO A 419 -14.50 5.11 -2.37
CA PRO A 419 -14.98 4.99 -0.99
C PRO A 419 -15.82 6.17 -0.49
N HIS A 420 -15.62 7.37 -1.03
CA HIS A 420 -16.30 8.60 -0.62
C HIS A 420 -17.35 9.08 -1.64
N ASP A 421 -17.15 8.71 -2.91
CA ASP A 421 -18.04 8.98 -4.04
C ASP A 421 -18.19 7.71 -4.89
N PRO A 422 -19.13 6.83 -4.54
CA PRO A 422 -19.33 5.56 -5.23
C PRO A 422 -19.96 5.74 -6.63
N THR A 423 -20.37 6.95 -7.00
CA THR A 423 -20.82 7.25 -8.38
C THR A 423 -19.65 7.32 -9.34
N GLY A 424 -18.43 7.54 -8.82
CA GLY A 424 -17.23 7.70 -9.61
C GLY A 424 -17.17 9.01 -10.41
N GLU A 425 -17.99 10.01 -10.07
CA GLU A 425 -17.94 11.34 -10.70
C GLU A 425 -16.55 11.98 -10.57
N ALA A 426 -15.85 11.71 -9.47
CA ALA A 426 -14.48 12.17 -9.25
C ALA A 426 -13.38 11.23 -9.81
N VAL A 427 -13.71 10.10 -10.45
CA VAL A 427 -12.72 9.22 -11.10
C VAL A 427 -12.22 9.89 -12.38
N ARG A 428 -10.90 9.83 -12.61
CA ARG A 428 -10.24 10.48 -13.74
C ARG A 428 -9.17 9.57 -14.32
N GLU A 429 -9.03 9.60 -15.64
CA GLU A 429 -7.85 9.08 -16.32
C GLU A 429 -6.66 9.98 -15.98
N VAL A 430 -5.61 9.39 -15.41
CA VAL A 430 -4.40 10.11 -14.97
C VAL A 430 -3.20 9.86 -15.87
N ALA A 431 -3.26 8.80 -16.68
CA ALA A 431 -2.24 8.48 -17.64
C ALA A 431 -2.78 7.54 -18.73
N TYR A 432 -2.16 7.58 -19.90
CA TYR A 432 -2.41 6.62 -20.96
C TYR A 432 -1.21 6.47 -21.89
N PHE A 433 -1.16 5.33 -22.57
CA PHE A 433 -0.28 5.12 -23.71
C PHE A 433 -1.04 4.35 -24.78
N ASP A 434 -1.30 5.04 -25.87
CA ASP A 434 -1.99 4.49 -27.04
C ASP A 434 -0.98 3.68 -27.87
N ILE A 435 -1.23 2.38 -28.05
CA ILE A 435 -0.29 1.51 -28.75
C ILE A 435 -0.60 1.42 -30.25
N PHE A 436 -1.74 1.97 -30.70
CA PHE A 436 -2.30 1.73 -32.02
C PHE A 436 -2.54 3.04 -32.81
N PRO A 437 -1.48 3.74 -33.23
CA PRO A 437 -1.61 5.05 -33.87
C PRO A 437 -2.29 5.04 -35.26
N GLU A 438 -2.59 3.88 -35.82
CA GLU A 438 -3.22 3.74 -37.14
C GLU A 438 -4.69 4.18 -37.16
N ASP A 439 -5.36 4.20 -36.01
CA ASP A 439 -6.77 4.60 -35.89
C ASP A 439 -6.98 5.97 -35.20
N ASP A 440 -5.88 6.61 -34.78
CA ASP A 440 -5.86 7.87 -34.04
C ASP A 440 -6.57 9.04 -34.74
N GLU A 441 -6.59 9.03 -36.07
CA GLU A 441 -7.21 10.06 -36.92
C GLU A 441 -8.71 9.82 -37.17
N LEU A 442 -9.26 8.70 -36.70
CA LEU A 442 -10.70 8.42 -36.78
C LEU A 442 -11.50 9.30 -35.81
N GLU A 443 -12.78 9.47 -36.12
CA GLU A 443 -13.69 10.22 -35.25
C GLU A 443 -13.76 9.53 -33.88
N GLY A 444 -13.47 10.30 -32.81
CA GLY A 444 -13.42 9.76 -31.46
C GLY A 444 -12.06 9.19 -31.05
N GLY A 445 -11.04 9.29 -31.90
CA GLY A 445 -9.64 8.98 -31.59
C GLY A 445 -9.30 7.50 -31.51
N GLY A 446 -10.13 6.63 -32.10
CA GLY A 446 -9.92 5.18 -32.17
C GLY A 446 -11.13 4.47 -32.80
N ASP A 447 -11.09 3.13 -32.91
CA ASP A 447 -12.21 2.30 -33.38
C ASP A 447 -12.64 1.19 -32.39
N VAL A 448 -13.88 0.72 -32.54
CA VAL A 448 -14.39 -0.48 -31.86
C VAL A 448 -13.89 -1.70 -32.64
N ALA A 449 -12.66 -2.13 -32.33
CA ALA A 449 -11.99 -3.23 -33.00
C ALA A 449 -11.14 -4.06 -32.01
N PHE A 450 -11.05 -5.37 -32.26
CA PHE A 450 -10.27 -6.31 -31.44
C PHE A 450 -8.78 -6.29 -31.83
N THR A 451 -8.12 -5.14 -31.71
CA THR A 451 -6.70 -4.91 -32.08
C THR A 451 -5.95 -4.31 -30.90
N GLY A 452 -4.61 -4.32 -30.89
CA GLY A 452 -3.84 -3.61 -29.86
C GLY A 452 -3.66 -4.40 -28.57
N THR A 453 -3.86 -3.78 -27.41
CA THR A 453 -3.49 -4.36 -26.11
C THR A 453 -4.46 -5.46 -25.64
N TRP A 454 -3.92 -6.64 -25.32
CA TRP A 454 -4.67 -7.72 -24.66
C TRP A 454 -4.50 -7.70 -23.14
N SER A 455 -3.27 -7.43 -22.67
CA SER A 455 -2.89 -7.55 -21.26
C SER A 455 -1.86 -6.51 -20.87
N SER A 456 -1.92 -6.07 -19.62
CA SER A 456 -0.90 -5.25 -18.97
C SER A 456 -0.55 -5.85 -17.61
N TYR A 457 0.75 -5.91 -17.29
CA TYR A 457 1.25 -6.41 -16.02
C TYR A 457 1.89 -5.26 -15.22
N PRO A 458 1.17 -4.66 -14.25
CA PRO A 458 1.61 -3.51 -13.48
C PRO A 458 2.22 -3.85 -12.11
N PHE A 459 2.46 -5.13 -11.79
CA PHE A 459 2.81 -5.56 -10.42
C PHE A 459 4.32 -5.65 -10.14
N PHE A 460 5.19 -5.22 -11.05
CA PHE A 460 6.63 -5.22 -10.83
C PHE A 460 7.04 -4.19 -9.76
N LYS A 461 8.00 -4.58 -8.90
CA LYS A 461 8.51 -3.73 -7.82
C LYS A 461 9.32 -2.55 -8.35
N SER A 462 9.92 -2.70 -9.53
CA SER A 462 10.62 -1.61 -10.24
C SER A 462 9.69 -0.47 -10.65
N GLY A 463 8.39 -0.77 -10.82
CA GLY A 463 7.42 0.17 -11.35
C GLY A 463 7.30 0.20 -12.88
N PHE A 464 8.06 -0.63 -13.60
CA PHE A 464 7.82 -0.83 -15.02
C PHE A 464 6.52 -1.60 -15.24
N ILE A 465 5.85 -1.29 -16.35
CA ILE A 465 4.64 -1.96 -16.79
C ILE A 465 4.97 -2.67 -18.10
N VAL A 466 4.69 -3.98 -18.16
CA VAL A 466 4.82 -4.76 -19.40
C VAL A 466 3.45 -4.92 -20.01
N ILE A 467 3.30 -4.49 -21.27
CA ILE A 467 2.05 -4.56 -22.01
C ILE A 467 2.22 -5.51 -23.17
N ASN A 468 1.37 -6.53 -23.23
CA ASN A 468 1.36 -7.47 -24.35
C ASN A 468 0.20 -7.16 -25.29
N THR A 469 0.51 -7.13 -26.57
CA THR A 469 -0.43 -6.76 -27.64
C THR A 469 -0.74 -7.96 -28.52
N ILE A 470 -1.86 -7.93 -29.23
CA ILE A 470 -2.25 -8.99 -30.14
C ILE A 470 -1.21 -9.08 -31.26
N GLU A 471 -1.03 -8.04 -32.05
CA GLU A 471 -0.33 -8.12 -33.32
C GLU A 471 1.16 -7.75 -33.26
N ARG A 472 1.59 -6.92 -32.30
CA ARG A 472 2.95 -6.33 -32.33
C ARG A 472 3.96 -7.12 -31.52
N GLY A 473 3.70 -7.28 -30.23
CA GLY A 473 4.68 -7.74 -29.25
C GLY A 473 4.47 -7.14 -27.87
N ALA A 474 5.54 -7.17 -27.07
CA ALA A 474 5.56 -6.67 -25.72
C ALA A 474 6.24 -5.30 -25.63
N PHE A 475 5.57 -4.36 -25.00
CA PHE A 475 6.06 -3.03 -24.70
C PHE A 475 6.43 -2.91 -23.21
N VAL A 476 7.46 -2.11 -22.92
CA VAL A 476 7.83 -1.70 -21.56
C VAL A 476 7.67 -0.21 -21.44
N TYR A 477 6.83 0.20 -20.48
CA TYR A 477 6.63 1.60 -20.16
C TYR A 477 6.97 1.88 -18.70
N PHE A 478 7.25 3.14 -18.40
CA PHE A 478 7.38 3.63 -17.03
C PHE A 478 6.52 4.86 -16.83
N LEU A 479 5.79 4.87 -15.73
CA LEU A 479 4.89 5.93 -15.37
C LEU A 479 5.68 7.05 -14.65
N PHE A 480 6.52 7.80 -15.34
CA PHE A 480 7.50 8.74 -14.75
C PHE A 480 6.84 9.78 -13.83
N THR A 481 5.65 10.26 -14.20
CA THR A 481 4.94 11.31 -13.47
C THR A 481 4.15 10.79 -12.26
N LEU A 482 3.80 9.51 -12.23
CA LEU A 482 3.19 8.89 -11.05
C LEU A 482 4.12 7.91 -10.33
N MET A 483 5.39 7.70 -10.74
CA MET A 483 6.44 6.86 -10.11
C MET A 483 7.60 7.63 -9.45
N ALA A 484 7.87 8.88 -9.85
CA ALA A 484 8.41 9.85 -8.88
C ALA A 484 7.43 10.03 -7.69
N ILE A 485 6.19 9.61 -7.93
CA ILE A 485 5.07 9.51 -7.01
C ILE A 485 4.92 8.03 -6.53
N ALA A 486 5.15 6.94 -7.27
CA ALA A 486 4.91 5.55 -6.85
C ALA A 486 6.15 4.80 -6.30
N GLY A 487 7.37 5.26 -6.59
CA GLY A 487 8.49 5.14 -5.64
C GLY A 487 8.24 5.91 -4.34
N CYS A 488 7.20 6.76 -4.32
CA CYS A 488 6.59 7.39 -3.15
C CYS A 488 5.17 6.84 -2.80
N PHE A 489 4.64 5.81 -3.50
CA PHE A 489 3.28 5.24 -3.33
C PHE A 489 3.29 3.73 -3.61
N ALA A 490 4.09 2.98 -2.84
CA ALA A 490 3.66 1.65 -2.42
C ALA A 490 2.42 1.88 -1.54
N SER A 491 1.25 1.39 -1.97
CA SER A 491 -0.08 1.72 -1.40
C SER A 491 -0.44 3.21 -1.50
N GLY A 492 -1.70 3.59 -1.33
CA GLY A 492 -2.12 4.97 -1.10
C GLY A 492 -1.60 5.48 0.25
N VAL A 493 -0.29 5.50 0.38
CA VAL A 493 0.48 6.01 1.50
C VAL A 493 1.01 7.31 0.96
N GLN A 494 0.32 8.40 1.24
CA GLN A 494 0.95 9.73 1.23
C GLN A 494 2.39 9.57 1.69
N ALA A 495 3.42 9.84 0.89
CA ALA A 495 4.77 9.40 1.22
C ALA A 495 5.11 9.70 2.70
N LYS A 496 5.14 8.64 3.53
CA LYS A 496 5.20 8.77 4.98
C LYS A 496 6.62 8.61 5.44
N ALA A 497 7.04 9.53 6.28
CA ALA A 497 8.31 9.42 6.99
C ALA A 497 8.09 9.51 8.50
N VAL A 498 8.91 8.76 9.22
CA VAL A 498 9.06 8.84 10.67
C VAL A 498 10.44 9.36 10.97
N PHE A 499 10.50 10.52 11.60
CA PHE A 499 11.74 11.12 12.06
C PHE A 499 11.86 10.99 13.57
N ALA A 500 13.09 11.04 14.09
CA ALA A 500 13.31 11.29 15.51
C ALA A 500 14.03 12.63 15.70
N HIS A 501 13.53 13.43 16.62
CA HIS A 501 14.15 14.69 16.99
C HIS A 501 15.43 14.42 17.76
N PHE A 502 16.53 15.06 17.34
CA PHE A 502 17.88 14.76 17.81
C PHE A 502 18.54 16.04 18.31
N MET A 503 18.83 16.08 19.61
CA MET A 503 19.50 17.20 20.29
C MET A 503 21.00 17.18 19.96
N VAL A 504 21.43 17.97 18.97
CA VAL A 504 22.84 17.99 18.54
C VAL A 504 23.74 18.57 19.64
N GLY A 505 23.24 19.55 20.40
CA GLY A 505 23.95 20.12 21.55
C GLY A 505 24.28 19.12 22.66
N ASN A 506 23.56 17.99 22.73
CA ASN A 506 23.85 16.93 23.72
C ASN A 506 25.05 16.05 23.31
N VAL A 507 25.51 16.13 22.07
CA VAL A 507 26.48 15.18 21.49
C VAL A 507 27.75 15.84 20.96
N GLY A 508 28.15 16.99 21.51
CA GLY A 508 29.35 17.70 21.06
C GLY A 508 30.65 16.89 21.10
N SER A 509 30.69 15.79 21.85
CA SER A 509 31.84 14.86 21.91
C SER A 509 31.71 13.62 21.00
N TYR A 510 30.65 13.48 20.21
CA TYR A 510 30.45 12.32 19.34
C TYR A 510 31.49 12.28 18.22
N ALA A 511 32.12 11.11 18.08
CA ALA A 511 32.83 10.75 16.86
C ALA A 511 31.84 10.30 15.78
N VAL A 512 32.32 10.18 14.53
CA VAL A 512 31.53 9.63 13.41
C VAL A 512 30.97 8.24 13.74
N SER A 513 31.72 7.40 14.46
CA SER A 513 31.26 6.06 14.87
C SER A 513 30.10 6.09 15.87
N ASP A 514 30.06 7.09 16.77
CA ASP A 514 28.93 7.23 17.70
C ASP A 514 27.65 7.59 16.89
N TRP A 515 27.76 8.48 15.89
CA TRP A 515 26.66 8.78 14.97
C TRP A 515 26.24 7.59 14.10
N GLN A 516 27.20 6.80 13.61
CA GLN A 516 26.91 5.60 12.82
C GLN A 516 26.10 4.59 13.63
N GLU A 517 26.41 4.43 14.92
CA GLU A 517 25.67 3.54 15.80
C GLU A 517 24.23 4.01 16.03
N ASP A 518 24.04 5.30 16.31
CA ASP A 518 22.70 5.87 16.46
C ASP A 518 21.88 5.77 15.17
N ILE A 519 22.49 6.03 14.01
CA ILE A 519 21.85 5.87 12.69
C ILE A 519 21.47 4.41 12.45
N ARG A 520 22.37 3.46 12.74
CA ARG A 520 22.10 2.02 12.60
C ARG A 520 20.90 1.60 13.45
N LEU A 521 20.89 1.98 14.72
CA LEU A 521 19.79 1.66 15.64
C LEU A 521 18.47 2.31 15.22
N ALA A 522 18.51 3.51 14.65
CA ALA A 522 17.32 4.19 14.14
C ALA A 522 16.76 3.48 12.90
N ILE A 523 17.62 3.10 11.95
CA ILE A 523 17.25 2.29 10.77
C ILE A 523 16.63 0.96 11.21
N GLU A 524 17.25 0.26 12.16
CA GLU A 524 16.73 -1.01 12.71
C GLU A 524 15.39 -0.85 13.41
N SER A 525 15.07 0.35 13.87
CA SER A 525 13.77 0.69 14.46
C SER A 525 12.74 1.13 13.43
N GLY A 526 13.10 1.24 12.14
CA GLY A 526 12.22 1.70 11.05
C GLY A 526 12.13 3.22 10.89
N ILE A 527 12.95 3.98 11.60
CA ILE A 527 13.00 5.47 11.55
C ILE A 527 13.78 5.90 10.31
N ASP A 528 13.24 6.86 9.55
CA ASP A 528 13.78 7.31 8.26
C ASP A 528 14.85 8.39 8.40
N GLY A 529 14.89 9.10 9.53
CA GLY A 529 15.86 10.17 9.69
C GLY A 529 15.84 10.88 11.02
N PHE A 530 16.82 11.78 11.18
CA PHE A 530 16.89 12.69 12.32
C PHE A 530 16.56 14.14 11.95
N ALA A 531 15.69 14.74 12.75
CA ALA A 531 15.48 16.18 12.80
C ALA A 531 16.54 16.77 13.74
N LEU A 532 17.59 17.34 13.18
CA LEU A 532 18.74 17.86 13.91
C LEU A 532 18.39 19.19 14.60
N ASN A 533 18.09 19.14 15.88
CA ASN A 533 17.89 20.33 16.72
C ASN A 533 19.25 21.01 16.97
N ILE A 534 19.37 22.26 16.51
CA ILE A 534 20.64 23.00 16.51
C ILE A 534 20.47 24.42 17.07
N ALA A 535 21.33 24.77 18.03
CA ALA A 535 21.41 26.10 18.64
C ALA A 535 22.35 27.02 17.86
N SER A 536 22.06 28.33 17.83
CA SER A 536 22.78 29.29 16.98
C SER A 536 24.19 29.64 17.48
N GLN A 537 24.42 29.59 18.79
CA GLN A 537 25.67 30.05 19.44
C GLN A 537 26.49 28.91 20.06
N ASP A 538 26.16 27.67 19.75
CA ASP A 538 26.88 26.50 20.27
C ASP A 538 28.01 26.08 19.32
N ALA A 539 29.25 26.21 19.80
CA ALA A 539 30.46 25.93 19.03
C ALA A 539 30.60 24.44 18.63
N SER A 540 29.90 23.52 19.30
CA SER A 540 29.93 22.09 18.99
C SER A 540 29.07 21.72 17.78
N ILE A 541 28.13 22.57 17.38
CA ILE A 541 27.15 22.28 16.32
C ILE A 541 27.81 22.05 14.97
N SER A 542 28.71 22.94 14.53
CA SER A 542 29.31 22.81 13.20
C SER A 542 30.14 21.52 13.03
N PRO A 543 31.03 21.14 13.97
CA PRO A 543 31.69 19.84 13.93
C PRO A 543 30.72 18.65 13.99
N SER A 544 29.72 18.70 14.87
CA SER A 544 28.75 17.61 15.02
C SER A 544 27.91 17.37 13.77
N ILE A 545 27.43 18.45 13.11
CA ILE A 545 26.72 18.33 11.82
C ILE A 545 27.62 17.69 10.77
N HIS A 546 28.89 18.08 10.68
CA HIS A 546 29.82 17.46 9.75
C HIS A 546 29.95 15.95 10.00
N ASN A 547 30.14 15.54 11.27
CA ASN A 547 30.23 14.13 11.65
C ASN A 547 28.93 13.36 11.35
N ALA A 548 27.76 13.96 11.60
CA ALA A 548 26.46 13.35 11.33
C ALA A 548 26.27 13.07 9.83
N PHE A 549 26.52 14.05 8.96
CA PHE A 549 26.42 13.87 7.50
C PHE A 549 27.50 12.92 6.95
N GLN A 550 28.68 12.89 7.56
CA GLN A 550 29.71 11.90 7.22
C GLN A 550 29.26 10.48 7.60
N ALA A 551 28.67 10.30 8.77
CA ALA A 551 28.15 9.02 9.24
C ALA A 551 27.01 8.49 8.37
N ALA A 552 26.11 9.37 7.93
CA ALA A 552 24.96 9.02 7.10
C ALA A 552 25.30 8.78 5.62
N ALA A 553 26.52 9.07 5.18
CA ALA A 553 26.89 9.00 3.75
C ALA A 553 26.69 7.60 3.14
N THR A 554 27.00 6.53 3.90
CA THR A 554 26.89 5.14 3.43
C THR A 554 25.49 4.55 3.55
N THR A 555 24.58 5.27 4.20
CA THR A 555 23.18 4.87 4.40
C THR A 555 22.22 5.91 3.83
N ALA A 556 22.70 6.78 2.94
CA ALA A 556 21.93 7.89 2.40
C ALA A 556 20.71 7.44 1.58
N ASP A 557 20.66 6.20 1.13
CA ASP A 557 19.49 5.56 0.51
C ASP A 557 18.40 5.18 1.52
N LYS A 558 18.76 4.99 2.81
CA LYS A 558 17.87 4.47 3.87
C LYS A 558 17.60 5.46 5.00
N PHE A 559 18.51 6.41 5.24
CA PHE A 559 18.46 7.30 6.39
C PHE A 559 18.84 8.73 6.01
N LYS A 560 18.09 9.68 6.56
CA LYS A 560 18.17 11.09 6.18
C LYS A 560 18.35 12.00 7.39
N LEU A 561 18.82 13.21 7.13
CA LEU A 561 19.06 14.26 8.12
C LEU A 561 18.46 15.57 7.62
N PHE A 562 17.81 16.34 8.49
CA PHE A 562 17.44 17.73 8.19
C PHE A 562 17.57 18.63 9.39
N PHE A 563 17.59 19.94 9.14
CA PHE A 563 17.77 20.92 10.20
C PHE A 563 16.44 21.29 10.86
N SER A 564 16.43 21.24 12.18
CA SER A 564 15.46 21.89 13.06
C SER A 564 16.19 23.02 13.78
N PHE A 565 16.09 24.24 13.26
CA PHE A 565 16.76 25.39 13.88
C PHE A 565 16.05 25.75 15.18
N ASP A 566 16.76 25.66 16.30
CA ASP A 566 16.22 26.03 17.60
C ASP A 566 16.41 27.54 17.82
N TYR A 567 15.31 28.28 17.83
CA TYR A 567 15.32 29.73 17.97
C TYR A 567 15.33 30.21 19.43
N GLU A 568 15.07 29.31 20.38
CA GLU A 568 15.04 29.62 21.81
C GLU A 568 16.33 29.16 22.51
N ALA A 569 17.03 28.15 21.96
CA ALA A 569 18.31 27.67 22.46
C ALA A 569 19.46 28.61 22.09
N GLN A 570 19.96 29.32 23.11
CA GLN A 570 21.11 30.23 23.00
C GLN A 570 20.88 31.41 22.02
N GLY A 571 19.62 31.82 21.86
CA GLY A 571 19.22 32.97 21.06
C GLY A 571 18.87 32.63 19.60
N PRO A 572 18.15 33.54 18.91
CA PRO A 572 17.57 33.27 17.61
C PRO A 572 18.63 33.16 16.51
N TRP A 573 18.37 32.29 15.53
CA TRP A 573 19.18 32.21 14.33
C TRP A 573 18.99 33.45 13.44
N SER A 574 20.10 33.98 12.89
CA SER A 574 20.02 35.02 11.86
C SER A 574 19.62 34.41 10.51
N LYS A 575 18.88 35.17 9.69
CA LYS A 575 18.49 34.79 8.33
C LYS A 575 19.67 34.26 7.51
N ASP A 576 20.78 35.00 7.48
CA ASP A 576 21.95 34.67 6.67
C ASP A 576 22.62 33.36 7.14
N ALA A 577 22.63 33.10 8.45
CA ALA A 577 23.17 31.86 9.00
C ALA A 577 22.31 30.64 8.60
N VAL A 578 20.98 30.77 8.64
CA VAL A 578 20.05 29.72 8.17
C VAL A 578 20.27 29.45 6.68
N VAL A 579 20.28 30.50 5.84
CA VAL A 579 20.50 30.37 4.39
C VAL A 579 21.83 29.71 4.10
N HIS A 580 22.90 30.13 4.76
CA HIS A 580 24.24 29.57 4.58
C HIS A 580 24.26 28.07 4.91
N LEU A 581 23.72 27.68 6.07
CA LEU A 581 23.77 26.29 6.52
C LEU A 581 22.91 25.37 5.66
N VAL A 582 21.70 25.79 5.29
CA VAL A 582 20.84 25.02 4.39
C VAL A 582 21.51 24.85 3.03
N ASN A 583 22.04 25.92 2.43
CA ASN A 583 22.71 25.83 1.12
C ASN A 583 23.98 24.97 1.15
N LYS A 584 24.68 24.90 2.29
CA LYS A 584 25.84 24.04 2.46
C LYS A 584 25.51 22.55 2.39
N TYR A 585 24.36 22.13 2.91
CA TYR A 585 24.03 20.70 3.06
C TYR A 585 22.87 20.20 2.19
N LYS A 586 22.02 21.07 1.62
CA LYS A 586 20.82 20.66 0.86
C LYS A 586 21.09 19.75 -0.34
N ALA A 587 22.31 19.78 -0.88
CA ALA A 587 22.74 18.93 -1.99
C ALA A 587 23.36 17.59 -1.54
N ASN A 588 23.60 17.41 -0.24
CA ASN A 588 24.12 16.16 0.30
C ASN A 588 23.07 15.04 0.11
N PRO A 589 23.45 13.84 -0.37
CA PRO A 589 22.52 12.72 -0.56
C PRO A 589 21.75 12.31 0.70
N ALA A 590 22.34 12.49 1.88
CA ALA A 590 21.72 12.20 3.16
C ALA A 590 20.81 13.34 3.67
N TYR A 591 20.69 14.47 2.96
CA TYR A 591 19.78 15.54 3.34
C TYR A 591 18.32 15.15 3.01
N GLN A 592 17.40 15.25 3.98
CA GLN A 592 15.99 14.96 3.75
C GLN A 592 15.41 15.98 2.77
N LYS A 593 14.76 15.47 1.73
CA LYS A 593 13.93 16.25 0.83
C LYS A 593 12.48 15.93 1.13
N HIS A 594 11.60 16.91 1.06
CA HIS A 594 10.17 16.65 1.10
C HIS A 594 9.82 15.69 -0.03
N LEU A 595 9.10 14.62 0.33
CA LEU A 595 8.97 13.42 -0.50
C LEU A 595 8.26 13.70 -1.83
N ASP A 596 7.29 14.62 -1.84
CA ASP A 596 6.51 14.91 -3.05
C ASP A 596 7.14 15.97 -3.96
N THR A 597 7.87 16.94 -3.39
CA THR A 597 8.40 18.09 -4.16
C THR A 597 9.91 18.06 -4.39
N GLY A 598 10.64 17.16 -3.74
CA GLY A 598 12.11 17.08 -3.82
C GLY A 598 12.84 18.29 -3.20
N LYS A 599 12.13 19.22 -2.58
CA LYS A 599 12.69 20.41 -1.92
C LYS A 599 13.35 20.06 -0.58
N PRO A 600 14.44 20.72 -0.16
CA PRO A 600 15.07 20.45 1.14
C PRO A 600 14.08 20.71 2.28
N LEU A 601 13.81 19.69 3.09
CA LEU A 601 12.95 19.82 4.27
C LEU A 601 13.69 20.60 5.35
N VAL A 602 13.04 21.61 5.92
CA VAL A 602 13.58 22.42 7.01
C VAL A 602 12.50 22.63 8.06
N SER A 603 12.88 22.57 9.33
CA SER A 603 12.01 22.83 10.48
C SER A 603 12.66 23.82 11.45
N THR A 604 11.91 24.20 12.46
CA THR A 604 12.38 24.97 13.62
C THR A 604 11.75 24.42 14.89
N PHE A 605 12.43 24.63 16.01
CA PHE A 605 11.78 24.68 17.31
C PHE A 605 11.54 26.16 17.64
N GLU A 606 10.27 26.53 17.72
CA GLU A 606 9.80 27.91 17.87
C GLU A 606 10.38 28.86 16.81
N GLY A 607 10.44 30.18 17.08
CA GLY A 607 10.94 31.18 16.13
C GLY A 607 9.87 31.90 15.30
N ALA A 608 8.59 31.85 15.72
CA ALA A 608 7.49 32.51 15.03
C ALA A 608 7.68 34.04 14.88
N LYS A 609 8.44 34.67 15.79
CA LYS A 609 8.81 36.10 15.72
C LYS A 609 9.68 36.43 14.50
N GLN A 610 10.37 35.43 13.94
CA GLN A 610 11.22 35.54 12.75
C GLN A 610 10.51 35.02 11.49
N SER A 611 9.20 34.76 11.54
CA SER A 611 8.40 34.32 10.39
C SER A 611 8.58 35.20 9.14
N GLY A 612 8.78 36.52 9.31
CA GLY A 612 9.05 37.46 8.22
C GLY A 612 10.31 37.15 7.39
N ASP A 613 11.32 36.52 7.99
CA ASP A 613 12.56 36.15 7.28
C ASP A 613 12.35 34.97 6.33
N TRP A 614 11.36 34.10 6.59
CA TRP A 614 11.20 32.84 5.89
C TRP A 614 10.79 32.97 4.43
N LYS A 615 10.22 34.12 4.03
CA LYS A 615 10.00 34.43 2.62
C LYS A 615 11.33 34.49 1.85
N ASP A 616 12.31 35.20 2.40
CA ASP A 616 13.63 35.34 1.81
C ASP A 616 14.46 34.06 1.95
N ILE A 617 14.37 33.38 3.10
CA ILE A 617 15.07 32.09 3.32
C ILE A 617 14.61 31.08 2.28
N LYS A 618 13.29 30.90 2.10
CA LYS A 618 12.75 29.95 1.12
C LYS A 618 13.14 30.33 -0.31
N ALA A 619 13.12 31.61 -0.67
CA ALA A 619 13.54 32.06 -2.00
C ALA A 619 15.02 31.72 -2.30
N GLN A 620 15.90 31.82 -1.31
CA GLN A 620 17.34 31.58 -1.50
C GLN A 620 17.75 30.10 -1.36
N THR A 621 16.97 29.32 -0.61
CA THR A 621 17.31 27.93 -0.28
C THR A 621 16.50 26.92 -1.08
N GLY A 622 15.27 27.27 -1.46
CA GLY A 622 14.27 26.34 -1.98
C GLY A 622 13.59 25.49 -0.90
N ALA A 623 13.71 25.86 0.38
CA ALA A 623 13.22 25.06 1.51
C ALA A 623 11.71 24.77 1.45
N PHE A 624 11.38 23.52 1.80
CA PHE A 624 10.04 23.09 2.19
C PHE A 624 9.96 23.19 3.71
N PHE A 625 9.15 24.11 4.22
CA PHE A 625 9.25 24.60 5.59
C PHE A 625 8.11 24.10 6.48
N VAL A 626 8.46 23.29 7.48
CA VAL A 626 7.54 22.64 8.42
C VAL A 626 7.98 22.94 9.86
N PRO A 627 7.78 24.17 10.37
CA PRO A 627 8.20 24.55 11.71
C PRO A 627 7.29 23.99 12.81
N ASP A 628 7.84 23.87 14.01
CA ASP A 628 7.05 23.92 15.24
C ASP A 628 6.93 25.37 15.72
N TRP A 629 5.71 25.92 15.61
CA TRP A 629 5.31 27.20 16.20
C TRP A 629 4.12 27.02 17.13
N SER A 630 4.16 25.97 17.96
CA SER A 630 3.07 25.63 18.86
C SER A 630 2.72 26.77 19.84
N SER A 631 3.69 27.61 20.23
CA SER A 631 3.42 28.82 21.04
C SER A 631 2.50 29.84 20.36
N LEU A 632 2.50 29.91 19.02
CA LEU A 632 1.64 30.79 18.23
C LEU A 632 0.27 30.14 17.95
N GLY A 633 0.23 28.81 17.88
CA GLY A 633 -0.93 28.01 17.52
C GLY A 633 -1.14 27.89 16.01
N ALA A 634 -1.70 26.75 15.57
CA ALA A 634 -1.75 26.37 14.16
C ALA A 634 -2.44 27.40 13.23
N PRO A 635 -3.63 27.96 13.55
CA PRO A 635 -4.29 28.92 12.66
C PRO A 635 -3.47 30.19 12.43
N ALA A 636 -2.85 30.72 13.49
CA ALA A 636 -2.02 31.92 13.39
C ALA A 636 -0.69 31.64 12.68
N ALA A 637 -0.11 30.46 12.89
CA ALA A 637 1.08 30.01 12.17
C ALA A 637 0.82 29.87 10.66
N VAL A 638 -0.32 29.29 10.25
CA VAL A 638 -0.72 29.21 8.83
C VAL A 638 -0.96 30.60 8.23
N ALA A 639 -1.58 31.52 8.99
CA ALA A 639 -1.86 32.89 8.55
C ALA A 639 -0.61 33.73 8.25
N THR A 640 0.58 33.30 8.68
CA THR A 640 1.85 33.94 8.29
C THR A 640 2.14 33.82 6.78
N GLY A 641 1.55 32.83 6.11
CA GLY A 641 1.70 32.60 4.67
C GLY A 641 3.05 32.03 4.23
N VAL A 642 3.96 31.68 5.15
CA VAL A 642 5.31 31.20 4.81
C VAL A 642 5.51 29.69 5.01
N VAL A 643 4.62 29.03 5.74
CA VAL A 643 4.74 27.60 6.09
C VAL A 643 4.20 26.70 4.97
N ASP A 644 4.87 25.59 4.69
CA ASP A 644 4.38 24.51 3.81
C ASP A 644 3.71 23.38 4.61
N GLY A 645 3.94 23.35 5.92
CA GLY A 645 3.30 22.47 6.88
C GLY A 645 3.57 22.93 8.31
N LEU A 646 3.07 22.19 9.29
CA LEU A 646 3.38 22.43 10.70
C LEU A 646 3.72 21.12 11.42
N PHE A 647 4.72 21.21 12.29
CA PHE A 647 4.99 20.23 13.33
C PHE A 647 4.33 20.73 14.63
N SER A 648 3.64 19.85 15.34
CA SER A 648 3.09 20.16 16.67
C SER A 648 4.05 19.71 17.76
N TRP A 649 4.19 20.47 18.85
CA TRP A 649 4.93 20.03 20.05
C TRP A 649 4.01 19.37 21.10
N GLU A 650 2.71 19.26 20.82
CA GLU A 650 1.72 18.70 21.76
C GLU A 650 1.71 17.16 21.77
N ALA A 651 2.79 16.50 22.21
CA ALA A 651 2.84 15.03 22.35
C ALA A 651 2.17 14.48 23.63
N TRP A 652 1.97 15.33 24.65
CA TRP A 652 1.52 14.93 25.98
C TRP A 652 0.16 15.54 26.33
N PRO A 653 -0.65 14.86 27.15
CA PRO A 653 -1.94 15.40 27.58
C PRO A 653 -1.76 16.62 28.48
N LYS A 654 -2.66 17.59 28.36
CA LYS A 654 -2.65 18.85 29.15
C LYS A 654 -3.10 18.68 30.61
N SER A 655 -3.40 17.45 31.04
CA SER A 655 -3.87 17.14 32.40
C SER A 655 -3.64 15.66 32.73
N ALA A 656 -4.18 15.20 33.86
CA ALA A 656 -4.16 13.80 34.28
C ALA A 656 -5.04 12.87 33.41
N VAL A 657 -5.67 13.35 32.34
CA VAL A 657 -6.47 12.53 31.41
C VAL A 657 -5.60 11.88 30.34
N ALA A 658 -6.13 10.84 29.70
CA ALA A 658 -5.45 10.18 28.59
C ALA A 658 -5.29 11.14 27.39
N MET A 659 -4.28 10.90 26.57
CA MET A 659 -4.05 11.69 25.36
C MET A 659 -5.14 11.40 24.33
N THR A 660 -5.52 12.39 23.53
CA THR A 660 -6.54 12.28 22.48
C THR A 660 -6.01 12.82 21.16
N THR A 661 -6.70 12.54 20.04
CA THR A 661 -6.35 13.08 18.72
C THR A 661 -6.81 14.52 18.51
N ALA A 662 -7.55 15.13 19.45
CA ALA A 662 -8.15 16.44 19.24
C ALA A 662 -7.13 17.56 18.89
N PRO A 663 -5.92 17.62 19.49
CA PRO A 663 -4.90 18.56 19.05
C PRO A 663 -4.42 18.29 17.62
N ASP A 664 -4.28 17.02 17.23
CA ASP A 664 -3.87 16.61 15.88
C ASP A 664 -4.91 17.03 14.84
N ASP A 665 -6.19 16.77 15.13
CA ASP A 665 -7.32 17.14 14.28
C ASP A 665 -7.41 18.67 14.11
N ALA A 666 -7.10 19.43 15.18
CA ALA A 666 -7.06 20.89 15.12
C ALA A 666 -5.93 21.42 14.22
N TYR A 667 -4.75 20.81 14.26
CA TYR A 667 -3.65 21.16 13.35
C TYR A 667 -4.01 20.84 11.90
N ARG A 668 -4.54 19.64 11.62
CA ARG A 668 -4.98 19.25 10.27
C ARG A 668 -6.07 20.18 9.73
N ALA A 669 -7.04 20.54 10.57
CA ALA A 669 -8.10 21.48 10.19
C ALA A 669 -7.54 22.87 9.83
N ALA A 670 -6.55 23.35 10.57
CA ALA A 670 -5.90 24.64 10.29
C ALA A 670 -5.05 24.62 9.01
N LEU A 671 -4.38 23.50 8.74
CA LEU A 671 -3.50 23.31 7.58
C LEU A 671 -4.29 23.15 6.27
N GLY A 672 -5.48 22.57 6.33
CA GLY A 672 -6.25 22.21 5.13
C GLY A 672 -5.65 21.01 4.40
N LYS A 673 -5.99 20.84 3.11
CA LYS A 673 -5.55 19.69 2.30
C LYS A 673 -4.20 19.91 1.59
N ASP A 674 -3.73 21.16 1.51
CA ASP A 674 -2.58 21.54 0.67
C ASP A 674 -1.26 21.67 1.45
N LYS A 675 -1.29 21.45 2.77
CA LYS A 675 -0.13 21.63 3.66
C LYS A 675 0.06 20.40 4.53
N VAL A 676 1.32 20.15 4.91
CA VAL A 676 1.65 18.93 5.64
C VAL A 676 1.52 19.06 7.16
N TYR A 677 1.02 18.01 7.80
CA TYR A 677 1.01 17.82 9.23
C TYR A 677 2.06 16.81 9.67
N MET A 678 2.97 17.24 10.55
CA MET A 678 3.92 16.37 11.24
C MET A 678 3.45 16.15 12.68
N MET A 679 3.00 14.92 12.96
CA MET A 679 2.41 14.52 14.24
C MET A 679 3.50 14.18 15.26
N PRO A 680 3.44 14.73 16.49
CA PRO A 680 4.38 14.42 17.55
C PRO A 680 4.01 13.12 18.26
N VAL A 681 5.03 12.31 18.58
CA VAL A 681 4.90 11.09 19.38
C VAL A 681 5.99 11.06 20.43
N SER A 682 5.64 10.76 21.68
CA SER A 682 6.60 10.70 22.78
C SER A 682 6.17 9.68 23.83
N PRO A 683 7.11 8.94 24.46
CA PRO A 683 6.74 7.94 25.46
C PRO A 683 6.53 8.51 26.86
N TRP A 684 7.31 9.52 27.25
CA TRP A 684 7.40 10.00 28.63
C TRP A 684 7.77 11.48 28.66
N PHE A 685 7.75 12.13 29.82
CA PHE A 685 8.39 13.45 29.99
C PHE A 685 8.67 13.67 31.47
N TYR A 686 9.92 13.95 31.83
CA TYR A 686 10.26 14.44 33.16
C TYR A 686 11.54 15.26 33.09
N THR A 687 11.52 16.44 33.70
CA THR A 687 12.69 17.29 33.80
C THR A 687 12.83 17.88 35.20
N ASN A 688 14.07 17.97 35.69
CA ASN A 688 14.41 18.67 36.93
C ASN A 688 15.82 19.28 36.80
N LEU A 689 15.88 20.37 36.05
CA LEU A 689 17.06 21.14 35.69
C LEU A 689 16.84 22.61 36.11
N PRO A 690 16.87 22.90 37.41
CA PRO A 690 16.56 24.24 37.95
C PRO A 690 17.54 25.31 37.48
N GLY A 691 18.76 24.94 37.07
CA GLY A 691 19.71 25.83 36.42
C GLY A 691 19.16 26.47 35.13
N TRP A 692 18.17 25.84 34.50
CA TRP A 692 17.47 26.31 33.30
C TRP A 692 15.99 26.63 33.57
N GLY A 693 15.58 26.69 34.84
CA GLY A 693 14.18 26.94 35.21
C GLY A 693 13.23 25.81 34.87
N LYS A 694 13.73 24.58 34.65
CA LYS A 694 12.92 23.42 34.28
C LYS A 694 12.69 22.49 35.47
N ASN A 695 11.44 22.23 35.85
CA ASN A 695 11.10 21.28 36.92
C ASN A 695 9.61 20.85 36.88
N TRP A 696 9.26 19.95 35.97
CA TRP A 696 7.90 19.42 35.86
C TRP A 696 7.86 18.02 35.21
N VAL A 697 6.68 17.41 35.27
CA VAL A 697 6.35 16.13 34.65
C VAL A 697 5.02 16.23 33.93
N TRP A 698 4.93 15.58 32.77
CA TRP A 698 3.66 15.34 32.08
C TRP A 698 3.31 13.86 32.13
N ARG A 699 2.02 13.55 31.98
CA ARG A 699 1.55 12.17 32.05
C ARG A 699 2.09 11.36 30.86
N GLY A 700 2.91 10.35 31.16
CA GLY A 700 3.45 9.39 30.19
C GLY A 700 2.95 7.96 30.37
N ASP A 701 2.10 7.70 31.39
CA ASP A 701 1.62 6.38 31.82
C ASP A 701 1.37 5.37 30.68
N GLU A 702 0.32 5.58 29.87
CA GLU A 702 -0.06 4.73 28.72
C GLU A 702 0.34 5.35 27.37
N LEU A 703 1.03 6.49 27.41
CA LEU A 703 1.12 7.43 26.28
C LEU A 703 1.75 6.79 25.04
N TRP A 704 2.77 5.95 25.23
CA TRP A 704 3.44 5.30 24.10
C TRP A 704 2.51 4.34 23.34
N HIS A 705 1.67 3.57 24.05
CA HIS A 705 0.67 2.71 23.42
C HIS A 705 -0.38 3.56 22.71
N ASP A 706 -0.98 4.51 23.44
CA ASP A 706 -2.06 5.35 22.92
C ASP A 706 -1.64 6.15 21.69
N ARG A 707 -0.46 6.79 21.70
CA ARG A 707 -0.01 7.62 20.57
C ARG A 707 0.24 6.80 19.33
N TRP A 708 0.80 5.59 19.42
CA TRP A 708 1.02 4.77 18.22
C TRP A 708 -0.28 4.23 17.64
N GLU A 709 -1.26 3.87 18.48
CA GLU A 709 -2.61 3.55 18.01
C GLU A 709 -3.30 4.78 17.37
N GLN A 710 -3.10 5.96 17.94
CA GLN A 710 -3.61 7.22 17.38
C GLN A 710 -2.92 7.60 16.07
N VAL A 711 -1.62 7.33 15.89
CA VAL A 711 -0.94 7.51 14.60
C VAL A 711 -1.60 6.65 13.51
N LEU A 712 -1.96 5.41 13.84
CA LEU A 712 -2.65 4.52 12.91
C LEU A 712 -4.07 5.01 12.60
N ALA A 713 -4.74 5.68 13.52
CA ALA A 713 -6.06 6.27 13.28
C ALA A 713 -6.00 7.61 12.51
N VAL A 714 -5.10 8.51 12.89
CA VAL A 714 -4.98 9.87 12.31
C VAL A 714 -4.39 9.81 10.91
N GLN A 715 -3.46 8.89 10.65
CA GLN A 715 -2.71 8.77 9.41
C GLN A 715 -2.07 10.12 8.99
N PRO A 716 -1.18 10.71 9.82
CA PRO A 716 -0.51 11.96 9.47
C PRO A 716 0.48 11.76 8.30
N ASP A 717 0.98 12.87 7.77
CA ASP A 717 1.90 12.87 6.62
C ASP A 717 3.31 12.51 7.09
N TYR A 718 3.72 13.11 8.22
CA TYR A 718 4.95 12.79 8.93
C TYR A 718 4.66 12.48 10.40
N VAL A 719 5.49 11.63 10.99
CA VAL A 719 5.59 11.48 12.44
C VAL A 719 6.96 11.96 12.85
N GLN A 720 7.03 12.74 13.93
CA GLN A 720 8.30 13.03 14.59
C GLN A 720 8.25 12.54 16.03
N ILE A 721 9.10 11.56 16.33
CA ILE A 721 9.32 11.08 17.68
C ILE A 721 10.14 12.13 18.43
N ILE A 722 9.58 12.67 19.51
CA ILE A 722 10.28 13.52 20.45
C ILE A 722 10.59 12.69 21.70
N THR A 723 11.81 12.16 21.84
CA THR A 723 13.04 12.39 21.05
C THR A 723 13.94 11.16 20.94
N TRP A 724 15.00 11.24 20.14
CA TRP A 724 16.07 10.23 20.12
C TRP A 724 16.94 10.30 21.39
N ASN A 725 17.41 11.50 21.79
CA ASN A 725 18.47 11.63 22.80
C ASN A 725 18.30 12.83 23.77
N ASP A 726 17.08 13.32 23.99
CA ASP A 726 16.87 14.35 25.01
C ASP A 726 16.79 13.73 26.41
N TYR A 727 17.97 13.52 27.00
CA TYR A 727 18.09 12.99 28.37
C TYR A 727 17.60 13.98 29.43
N GLY A 728 17.65 15.29 29.15
CA GLY A 728 17.26 16.32 30.11
C GLY A 728 15.75 16.36 30.36
N GLU A 729 14.95 15.90 29.40
CA GLU A 729 13.49 15.86 29.48
C GLU A 729 12.93 14.42 29.54
N SER A 730 13.81 13.43 29.68
CA SER A 730 13.48 12.02 29.90
C SER A 730 12.58 11.36 28.85
N HIS A 731 12.58 11.85 27.61
CA HIS A 731 11.74 11.30 26.54
C HIS A 731 12.52 10.76 25.35
N TYR A 732 13.81 10.49 25.58
CA TYR A 732 14.67 9.79 24.64
C TYR A 732 14.22 8.35 24.44
N ILE A 733 14.35 7.85 23.22
CA ILE A 733 14.22 6.41 22.88
C ILE A 733 15.53 5.81 22.40
N GLY A 734 16.59 6.59 22.24
CA GLY A 734 17.95 6.17 21.90
C GLY A 734 18.71 5.57 23.10
N PRO A 735 19.87 4.97 22.88
CA PRO A 735 20.70 4.44 23.96
C PRO A 735 21.22 5.59 24.85
N VAL A 736 21.25 5.38 26.17
CA VAL A 736 21.88 6.33 27.09
C VAL A 736 23.39 6.30 26.89
N ASN A 737 23.96 7.45 26.50
CA ASN A 737 25.41 7.60 26.37
C ASN A 737 26.00 8.37 27.55
N ASP A 738 26.85 7.71 28.35
CA ASP A 738 27.49 8.31 29.53
C ASP A 738 28.30 9.57 29.20
N LYS A 739 28.80 9.70 27.96
CA LYS A 739 29.52 10.89 27.48
C LYS A 739 28.64 12.15 27.44
N CYS A 740 27.31 11.98 27.37
CA CYS A 740 26.33 13.04 27.17
C CYS A 740 25.63 13.50 28.46
N LEU A 741 25.98 12.92 29.62
CA LEU A 741 25.29 13.19 30.89
C LEU A 741 25.82 14.42 31.65
N GLY A 742 26.77 15.17 31.07
CA GLY A 742 27.25 16.43 31.66
C GLY A 742 26.16 17.52 31.78
N LEU A 743 25.06 17.39 31.03
CA LEU A 743 23.93 18.32 31.07
C LEU A 743 23.28 18.41 32.46
N PHE A 744 23.33 17.33 33.25
CA PHE A 744 22.72 17.29 34.58
C PHE A 744 23.47 18.19 35.56
N ASP A 745 24.79 18.25 35.46
CA ASP A 745 25.61 19.19 36.26
C ASP A 745 25.35 20.63 35.81
N ALA A 746 25.34 20.87 34.49
CA ALA A 746 25.10 22.20 33.92
C ALA A 746 23.70 22.75 34.26
N GLY A 747 22.68 21.90 34.18
CA GLY A 747 21.30 22.18 34.57
C GLY A 747 21.05 22.16 36.07
N LYS A 748 22.07 21.89 36.89
CA LYS A 748 22.01 21.83 38.37
C LYS A 748 20.96 20.84 38.88
N ALA A 749 20.86 19.68 38.23
CA ALA A 749 19.91 18.65 38.61
C ALA A 749 20.18 18.15 40.06
N PRO A 750 19.14 17.93 40.87
CA PRO A 750 19.33 17.37 42.22
C PRO A 750 19.76 15.89 42.18
N LEU A 751 19.45 15.20 41.08
CA LEU A 751 19.80 13.80 40.78
C LEU A 751 20.08 13.66 39.28
N ASN A 752 20.98 12.74 38.91
CA ASN A 752 21.02 12.25 37.54
C ASN A 752 19.93 11.19 37.36
N TYR A 753 18.74 11.62 36.97
CA TYR A 753 17.55 10.77 36.86
C TYR A 753 17.54 9.82 35.66
N VAL A 754 18.55 9.88 34.79
CA VAL A 754 18.71 9.01 33.63
C VAL A 754 19.66 7.84 33.88
N LYS A 755 20.53 7.95 34.89
CA LYS A 755 21.49 6.89 35.22
C LYS A 755 20.77 5.58 35.60
N GLY A 756 20.98 4.53 34.80
CA GLY A 756 20.33 3.24 35.00
C GLY A 756 18.86 3.19 34.61
N MET A 757 18.39 4.16 33.81
CA MET A 757 17.04 4.23 33.25
C MET A 757 17.10 4.07 31.71
N PRO A 758 17.30 2.85 31.19
CA PRO A 758 17.23 2.60 29.75
C PRO A 758 15.81 2.85 29.23
N HIS A 759 15.71 3.45 28.04
CA HIS A 759 14.45 3.71 27.32
C HIS A 759 14.40 3.03 25.94
N ASP A 760 15.46 2.33 25.56
CA ASP A 760 15.57 1.66 24.26
C ASP A 760 14.54 0.56 24.05
N GLY A 761 13.98 0.00 25.13
CA GLY A 761 12.85 -0.94 25.06
C GLY A 761 11.62 -0.37 24.35
N TRP A 762 11.39 0.95 24.35
CA TRP A 762 10.30 1.56 23.58
C TRP A 762 10.50 1.46 22.06
N ARG A 763 11.71 1.15 21.58
CA ARG A 763 11.97 0.89 20.15
C ARG A 763 11.49 -0.48 19.70
N ALA A 764 11.23 -1.42 20.62
CA ALA A 764 11.03 -2.83 20.30
C ALA A 764 9.93 -3.06 19.26
N PHE A 765 8.85 -2.28 19.31
CA PHE A 765 7.69 -2.41 18.42
C PHE A 765 7.74 -1.48 17.22
N LEU A 766 8.64 -0.49 17.22
CA LEU A 766 8.72 0.54 16.17
C LEU A 766 8.77 -0.02 14.75
N PRO A 767 9.55 -1.08 14.43
CA PRO A 767 9.55 -1.64 13.09
C PRO A 767 8.16 -2.06 12.62
N TRP A 768 7.37 -2.66 13.51
CA TRP A 768 6.02 -3.15 13.19
C TRP A 768 4.99 -2.01 13.13
N VAL A 769 4.97 -1.10 14.11
CA VAL A 769 3.99 0.02 14.11
C VAL A 769 4.30 1.06 13.03
N ILE A 770 5.58 1.32 12.73
CA ILE A 770 5.98 2.22 11.65
C ILE A 770 5.64 1.60 10.31
N GLN A 771 5.87 0.30 10.11
CA GLN A 771 5.42 -0.39 8.90
C GLN A 771 3.90 -0.28 8.77
N ALA A 772 3.14 -0.55 9.83
CA ALA A 772 1.68 -0.42 9.81
C ALA A 772 1.21 1.00 9.45
N TYR A 773 1.87 2.02 9.99
CA TYR A 773 1.62 3.43 9.65
C TYR A 773 1.93 3.72 8.19
N LYS A 774 3.09 3.26 7.71
CA LYS A 774 3.59 3.46 6.35
C LYS A 774 2.87 2.63 5.30
N THR A 775 2.15 1.56 5.63
CA THR A 775 1.40 0.77 4.63
C THR A 775 -0.10 0.95 4.75
N GLY A 776 -0.56 1.56 5.85
CA GLY A 776 -1.98 1.59 6.22
C GLY A 776 -2.54 0.23 6.67
N THR A 777 -1.70 -0.80 6.79
CA THR A 777 -2.09 -2.19 7.10
C THR A 777 -1.19 -2.79 8.16
N ARG A 778 -1.78 -3.42 9.18
CA ARG A 778 -1.00 -4.08 10.25
C ARG A 778 -0.28 -5.32 9.69
N PRO A 779 1.07 -5.39 9.76
CA PRO A 779 1.80 -6.57 9.30
C PRO A 779 1.44 -7.81 10.13
N ALA A 780 1.56 -8.99 9.53
CA ALA A 780 1.45 -10.24 10.28
C ALA A 780 2.53 -10.32 11.37
N VAL A 781 2.18 -10.86 12.54
CA VAL A 781 3.12 -11.11 13.64
C VAL A 781 3.44 -12.61 13.64
N THR A 782 4.71 -12.97 13.44
CA THR A 782 5.15 -14.37 13.59
C THR A 782 5.50 -14.68 15.04
N ALA A 783 5.61 -15.96 15.40
CA ALA A 783 6.02 -16.37 16.75
C ALA A 783 7.42 -15.85 17.13
N GLU A 784 8.33 -15.78 16.16
CA GLU A 784 9.69 -15.25 16.35
C GLU A 784 9.67 -13.73 16.52
N GLY A 785 8.71 -13.05 15.89
CA GLY A 785 8.49 -11.61 15.96
C GLY A 785 7.80 -11.13 17.23
N GLU A 786 7.35 -12.03 18.11
CA GLU A 786 6.69 -11.65 19.36
C GLU A 786 7.64 -10.93 20.30
N LYS A 787 7.17 -9.86 20.95
CA LYS A 787 7.97 -9.02 21.84
C LYS A 787 7.14 -8.50 23.01
N LEU A 788 7.78 -8.24 24.14
CA LEU A 788 7.19 -7.67 25.35
C LEU A 788 7.99 -6.42 25.74
N VAL A 789 7.31 -5.33 26.08
CA VAL A 789 7.89 -4.09 26.61
C VAL A 789 7.23 -3.78 27.95
N VAL A 790 8.03 -3.36 28.92
CA VAL A 790 7.60 -3.05 30.30
C VAL A 790 8.20 -1.74 30.74
N TRP A 791 7.41 -0.85 31.33
CA TRP A 791 7.92 0.39 31.90
C TRP A 791 7.22 0.78 33.21
N TYR A 792 7.96 1.45 34.09
CA TYR A 792 7.47 1.93 35.38
C TYR A 792 8.47 2.88 36.05
N LYS A 793 7.97 3.70 36.98
CA LYS A 793 8.83 4.43 37.91
C LYS A 793 9.46 3.48 38.91
N LYS A 794 10.77 3.61 39.14
CA LYS A 794 11.48 2.82 40.16
C LYS A 794 11.00 3.10 41.59
N ASN A 795 10.56 4.33 41.85
CA ASN A 795 10.13 4.77 43.16
C ASN A 795 8.60 4.97 43.19
N PRO A 796 7.90 4.47 44.22
CA PRO A 796 6.53 4.91 44.51
C PRO A 796 6.49 6.42 44.73
N SER A 797 5.39 7.06 44.35
CA SER A 797 5.20 8.51 44.44
C SER A 797 5.32 9.05 45.86
N THR A 798 5.10 8.19 46.87
CA THR A 798 5.22 8.52 48.30
C THR A 798 6.54 8.09 48.93
N GLY A 799 7.50 7.57 48.15
CA GLY A 799 8.77 7.04 48.66
C GLY A 799 9.77 8.12 49.11
N GLY A 800 9.61 9.36 48.65
CA GLY A 800 10.51 10.48 48.93
C GLY A 800 9.85 11.83 48.63
N GLY A 801 10.65 12.90 48.68
CA GLY A 801 10.21 14.23 48.26
C GLY A 801 10.15 14.37 46.74
N ASP A 802 9.27 15.24 46.27
CA ASP A 802 9.14 15.58 44.84
C ASP A 802 10.20 16.58 44.34
N SER A 803 11.08 17.09 45.22
CA SER A 803 12.06 18.13 44.88
C SER A 803 11.46 19.40 44.25
N GLY A 804 10.19 19.71 44.57
CA GLY A 804 9.47 20.84 43.97
C GLY A 804 9.03 20.61 42.52
N THR A 805 9.13 19.38 42.01
CA THR A 805 8.59 19.01 40.70
C THR A 805 7.08 19.20 40.72
N THR A 806 6.56 19.87 39.69
CA THR A 806 5.13 20.04 39.46
C THR A 806 4.62 19.00 38.46
N GLY A 807 3.40 18.50 38.65
CA GLY A 807 2.66 17.85 37.58
C GLY A 807 2.06 18.93 36.71
N ASN A 808 2.35 18.90 35.40
CA ASN A 808 2.08 20.00 34.47
C ASN A 808 2.83 21.29 34.82
N HIS A 809 2.82 22.27 33.91
CA HIS A 809 3.54 23.54 34.13
C HIS A 809 2.77 24.73 33.57
N ARG A 810 2.66 25.81 34.36
CA ARG A 810 1.88 27.01 33.99
C ARG A 810 2.44 27.75 32.79
N GLY A 811 3.75 27.62 32.54
CA GLY A 811 4.42 28.20 31.37
C GLY A 811 3.91 27.63 30.04
N HIS A 812 3.22 26.49 30.07
CA HIS A 812 2.57 25.88 28.91
C HIS A 812 1.03 26.02 28.95
N GLY A 813 0.52 26.99 29.73
CA GLY A 813 -0.92 27.24 29.86
C GLY A 813 -1.69 26.15 30.60
N GLN A 814 -1.00 25.32 31.39
CA GLN A 814 -1.60 24.21 32.14
C GLN A 814 -1.74 24.54 33.63
N VAL A 815 -2.65 23.84 34.32
CA VAL A 815 -2.80 23.94 35.76
C VAL A 815 -1.77 23.04 36.44
N GLU A 816 -0.90 23.64 37.24
CA GLU A 816 0.08 22.93 38.07
C GLU A 816 -0.63 22.14 39.17
N VAL A 817 -0.33 20.85 39.25
CA VAL A 817 -0.81 19.90 40.27
C VAL A 817 0.38 19.16 40.88
N LYS A 818 0.15 18.25 41.84
CA LYS A 818 1.25 17.39 42.31
C LYS A 818 1.62 16.33 41.28
N PRO A 819 2.89 15.92 41.17
CA PRO A 819 3.31 14.85 40.24
C PRO A 819 2.50 13.55 40.34
N VAL A 820 2.09 13.17 41.57
CA VAL A 820 1.27 11.97 41.83
C VAL A 820 -0.14 12.06 41.24
N GLU A 821 -0.63 13.25 40.93
CA GLU A 821 -1.94 13.44 40.31
C GLU A 821 -1.89 13.18 38.79
N VAL A 822 -0.70 13.22 38.18
CA VAL A 822 -0.51 13.00 36.72
C VAL A 822 0.19 11.69 36.40
N LEU A 823 1.00 11.13 37.31
CA LEU A 823 1.70 9.86 37.11
C LEU A 823 1.28 8.81 38.13
N GLN A 824 0.86 7.66 37.63
CA GLN A 824 0.38 6.57 38.47
C GLN A 824 1.52 5.67 38.98
N ASP A 825 1.30 5.03 40.13
CA ASP A 825 2.20 4.02 40.70
C ASP A 825 1.81 2.64 40.14
N ARG A 826 2.15 2.40 38.87
CA ARG A 826 1.81 1.18 38.13
C ARG A 826 2.99 0.66 37.31
N VAL A 827 2.97 -0.65 37.07
CA VAL A 827 3.77 -1.34 36.05
C VAL A 827 2.93 -1.42 34.79
N PHE A 828 3.40 -0.75 33.74
CA PHE A 828 2.77 -0.74 32.42
C PHE A 828 3.50 -1.71 31.52
N PHE A 829 2.75 -2.36 30.61
CA PHE A 829 3.33 -3.32 29.69
C PHE A 829 2.51 -3.43 28.41
N SER A 830 3.21 -3.70 27.31
CA SER A 830 2.60 -4.03 26.03
C SER A 830 3.29 -5.25 25.44
N ALA A 831 2.55 -6.08 24.71
CA ALA A 831 3.09 -7.25 24.03
C ALA A 831 2.60 -7.33 22.58
N LEU A 832 3.52 -7.39 21.63
CA LEU A 832 3.23 -7.71 20.23
C LEU A 832 3.20 -9.24 20.10
N LEU A 833 2.03 -9.80 19.78
CA LEU A 833 1.79 -11.24 19.80
C LEU A 833 1.17 -11.75 18.49
N SER A 834 1.54 -12.96 18.09
CA SER A 834 1.02 -13.68 16.92
C SER A 834 -0.36 -14.31 17.17
N GLY A 835 -0.81 -14.33 18.41
CA GLY A 835 -2.11 -14.85 18.81
C GLY A 835 -2.38 -14.67 20.31
N PRO A 836 -3.57 -15.07 20.79
CA PRO A 836 -3.95 -14.92 22.18
C PRO A 836 -2.94 -15.52 23.16
N ALA A 837 -2.67 -14.79 24.24
CA ALA A 837 -1.84 -15.22 25.36
C ALA A 837 -2.32 -14.57 26.66
N ASN A 838 -1.91 -15.11 27.80
CA ASN A 838 -2.16 -14.55 29.12
C ASN A 838 -0.93 -13.79 29.62
N VAL A 839 -1.13 -12.83 30.53
CA VAL A 839 -0.05 -12.10 31.19
C VAL A 839 -0.07 -12.34 32.69
N THR A 840 1.12 -12.52 33.27
CA THR A 840 1.35 -12.55 34.72
C THR A 840 2.37 -11.48 35.08
N VAL A 841 2.03 -10.62 36.04
CA VAL A 841 2.94 -9.61 36.60
C VAL A 841 3.19 -9.91 38.07
N THR A 842 4.45 -9.95 38.48
CA THR A 842 4.82 -10.03 39.89
C THR A 842 5.73 -8.87 40.29
N ILE A 843 5.56 -8.38 41.52
CA ILE A 843 6.42 -7.37 42.15
C ILE A 843 6.93 -7.95 43.47
N GLY A 844 8.24 -8.17 43.58
CA GLY A 844 8.84 -8.84 44.73
C GLY A 844 8.32 -10.26 44.95
N GLY A 845 7.99 -10.97 43.86
CA GLY A 845 7.42 -12.32 43.88
C GLY A 845 5.94 -12.40 44.27
N LYS A 846 5.26 -11.25 44.48
CA LYS A 846 3.82 -11.20 44.76
C LYS A 846 3.04 -10.92 43.48
N ASP A 847 2.01 -11.72 43.22
CA ASP A 847 1.13 -11.56 42.06
C ASP A 847 0.35 -10.23 42.09
N GLY A 848 0.35 -9.56 40.96
CA GLY A 848 -0.35 -8.32 40.68
C GLY A 848 -1.80 -8.48 40.24
N ARG A 849 -2.27 -9.71 39.99
CA ARG A 849 -3.59 -10.02 39.37
C ARG A 849 -3.75 -9.35 38.01
N SER A 850 -2.80 -9.60 37.12
CA SER A 850 -2.75 -8.97 35.81
C SER A 850 -3.79 -9.52 34.82
N SER A 851 -4.33 -8.62 34.00
CA SER A 851 -5.07 -8.93 32.78
C SER A 851 -4.73 -7.91 31.71
N TRP A 852 -4.98 -8.25 30.45
CA TRP A 852 -4.95 -7.27 29.37
C TRP A 852 -6.11 -6.28 29.52
N GLU A 853 -5.78 -4.98 29.52
CA GLU A 853 -6.74 -3.87 29.53
C GLU A 853 -7.18 -3.54 28.09
N ASP A 854 -6.28 -3.73 27.12
CA ASP A 854 -6.54 -3.60 25.69
C ASP A 854 -6.03 -4.84 24.92
N ARG A 855 -6.77 -5.26 23.89
CA ARG A 855 -6.50 -6.45 23.09
C ARG A 855 -6.75 -6.17 21.61
N PRO A 856 -5.89 -6.65 20.70
CA PRO A 856 -6.10 -6.47 19.28
C PRO A 856 -7.28 -7.33 18.80
N GLN A 857 -8.05 -6.80 17.85
CA GLN A 857 -9.11 -7.54 17.18
C GLN A 857 -8.53 -8.73 16.41
N GLY A 858 -9.13 -9.91 16.52
CA GLY A 858 -8.63 -11.14 15.89
C GLY A 858 -7.49 -11.86 16.65
N GLY A 859 -7.00 -11.29 17.74
CA GLY A 859 -6.09 -11.97 18.68
C GLY A 859 -4.60 -11.87 18.35
N ALA A 860 -4.20 -11.39 17.18
CA ALA A 860 -2.82 -11.07 16.83
C ALA A 860 -2.63 -9.55 16.76
N GLY A 861 -1.53 -9.03 17.30
CA GLY A 861 -1.26 -7.59 17.38
C GLY A 861 -0.75 -7.15 18.75
N ILE A 862 -0.90 -5.87 19.08
CA ILE A 862 -0.43 -5.29 20.35
C ILE A 862 -1.51 -5.46 21.42
N TYR A 863 -1.16 -6.18 22.47
CA TYR A 863 -1.88 -6.22 23.73
C TYR A 863 -1.28 -5.21 24.69
N HIS A 864 -2.10 -4.65 25.57
CA HIS A 864 -1.64 -3.66 26.52
C HIS A 864 -2.38 -3.77 27.86
N GLY A 865 -1.70 -3.38 28.93
CA GLY A 865 -2.30 -3.26 30.24
C GLY A 865 -1.32 -2.85 31.30
N SER A 866 -1.83 -2.77 32.53
CA SER A 866 -1.05 -2.27 33.65
C SER A 866 -1.47 -2.91 34.97
N VAL A 867 -0.58 -2.86 35.97
CA VAL A 867 -0.81 -3.38 37.33
C VAL A 867 -0.34 -2.36 38.35
N PRO A 868 -1.16 -2.00 39.36
CA PRO A 868 -0.74 -1.09 40.41
C PRO A 868 0.33 -1.69 41.31
N PHE A 869 1.18 -0.82 41.85
CA PHE A 869 2.16 -1.23 42.86
C PHE A 869 1.46 -1.81 44.09
N ASP A 870 0.36 -1.19 44.55
CA ASP A 870 -0.36 -1.51 45.80
C ASP A 870 0.56 -1.73 47.01
N GLY A 871 1.61 -0.91 47.13
CA GLY A 871 2.61 -1.04 48.20
C GLY A 871 3.52 -2.27 48.08
N ARG A 872 3.50 -3.00 46.95
CA ARG A 872 4.49 -4.03 46.65
C ARG A 872 5.83 -3.37 46.27
N GLU A 873 6.91 -3.93 46.77
CA GLU A 873 8.30 -3.57 46.44
C GLU A 873 9.06 -4.83 46.05
N GLY A 874 10.12 -4.68 45.24
CA GLY A 874 10.97 -5.77 44.77
C GLY A 874 11.04 -5.88 43.25
N GLU A 875 11.73 -6.91 42.76
CA GLU A 875 11.91 -7.19 41.32
C GLU A 875 10.57 -7.28 40.61
N VAL A 876 10.47 -6.64 39.43
CA VAL A 876 9.29 -6.73 38.56
C VAL A 876 9.53 -7.81 37.54
N VAL A 877 8.61 -8.78 37.45
CA VAL A 877 8.65 -9.81 36.41
C VAL A 877 7.32 -9.82 35.68
N VAL A 878 7.36 -9.56 34.37
CA VAL A 878 6.20 -9.65 33.48
C VAL A 878 6.42 -10.83 32.54
N SER A 879 5.47 -11.76 32.53
CA SER A 879 5.53 -12.97 31.71
C SER A 879 4.29 -13.10 30.86
N VAL A 880 4.47 -13.27 29.56
CA VAL A 880 3.42 -13.67 28.62
C VAL A 880 3.45 -15.18 28.49
N THR A 881 2.30 -15.83 28.66
CA THR A 881 2.15 -17.28 28.63
C THR A 881 1.09 -17.73 27.64
N ARG A 882 1.40 -18.79 26.89
CA ARG A 882 0.47 -19.46 25.97
C ARG A 882 0.51 -20.95 26.29
N GLU A 883 -0.65 -21.54 26.53
CA GLU A 883 -0.79 -22.97 26.90
C GLU A 883 0.09 -23.37 28.11
N GLY A 884 0.21 -22.48 29.10
CA GLY A 884 1.00 -22.71 30.31
C GLY A 884 2.52 -22.59 30.13
N LYS A 885 3.02 -22.24 28.94
CA LYS A 885 4.44 -21.99 28.66
C LYS A 885 4.73 -20.51 28.58
N VAL A 886 5.88 -20.07 29.09
CA VAL A 886 6.37 -18.70 28.94
C VAL A 886 6.82 -18.48 27.50
N VAL A 887 6.20 -17.50 26.83
CA VAL A 887 6.51 -17.11 25.44
C VAL A 887 7.46 -15.93 25.42
N LYS A 888 7.21 -14.92 26.26
CA LYS A 888 8.08 -13.77 26.48
C LYS A 888 8.13 -13.43 27.97
N GLN A 889 9.26 -12.95 28.44
CA GLN A 889 9.42 -12.51 29.82
C GLN A 889 10.40 -11.35 29.88
N VAL A 890 10.07 -10.35 30.69
CA VAL A 890 10.96 -9.25 31.05
C VAL A 890 11.14 -9.27 32.56
N LYS A 891 12.40 -9.25 33.00
CA LYS A 891 12.79 -9.05 34.40
C LYS A 891 13.34 -7.65 34.55
N GLY A 892 12.60 -6.80 35.24
CA GLY A 892 12.96 -5.42 35.47
C GLY A 892 13.63 -5.18 36.82
N ILE A 893 14.12 -3.95 37.01
CA ILE A 893 14.74 -3.53 38.27
C ILE A 893 13.72 -3.48 39.42
N ALA A 894 14.20 -3.56 40.66
CA ALA A 894 13.31 -3.53 41.81
C ALA A 894 12.61 -2.17 42.00
N ILE A 895 11.28 -2.21 42.19
CA ILE A 895 10.53 -1.09 42.75
C ILE A 895 10.92 -0.95 44.23
N THR A 896 11.24 0.27 44.67
CA THR A 896 11.60 0.51 46.07
C THR A 896 11.24 1.91 46.57
N SER A 897 10.79 2.01 47.82
CA SER A 897 10.61 3.29 48.52
C SER A 897 11.94 3.96 48.88
N LYS A 898 13.08 3.24 48.79
CA LYS A 898 14.41 3.80 49.04
C LYS A 898 14.82 4.72 47.89
N CYS A 899 14.59 6.01 48.08
CA CYS A 899 14.91 7.06 47.13
C CYS A 899 16.35 7.57 47.27
N GLU A 900 17.03 7.83 46.14
CA GLU A 900 18.34 8.48 46.15
C GLU A 900 18.18 9.91 46.69
N ARG A 901 19.00 10.27 47.69
CA ARG A 901 18.89 11.56 48.42
C ARG A 901 17.48 11.85 48.98
N SER A 902 16.67 10.81 49.22
CA SER A 902 15.26 10.94 49.63
C SER A 902 14.37 11.65 48.62
N LEU A 903 14.71 11.65 47.33
CA LEU A 903 13.94 12.27 46.25
C LEU A 903 13.41 11.21 45.27
N VAL A 904 12.13 11.34 44.91
CA VAL A 904 11.51 10.46 43.92
C VAL A 904 12.12 10.74 42.55
N ASN A 905 12.60 9.69 41.87
CA ASN A 905 12.90 9.78 40.45
C ASN A 905 11.62 9.51 39.64
N TRP A 906 11.09 10.56 39.01
CA TRP A 906 9.88 10.51 38.18
C TRP A 906 10.14 10.01 36.75
N ASN A 907 11.39 9.68 36.41
CA ASN A 907 11.71 9.00 35.16
C ASN A 907 11.26 7.52 35.20
N ALA A 908 10.98 6.95 34.03
CA ALA A 908 10.65 5.55 33.87
C ALA A 908 11.91 4.69 33.67
N TRP A 909 11.88 3.47 34.18
CA TRP A 909 12.73 2.39 33.68
C TRP A 909 11.97 1.65 32.59
N VAL A 910 12.63 1.27 31.50
CA VAL A 910 12.02 0.52 30.38
C VAL A 910 12.84 -0.72 30.07
N GLY A 911 12.17 -1.86 29.91
CA GLY A 911 12.79 -3.12 29.49
C GLY A 911 11.99 -3.77 28.37
N SER A 912 12.67 -4.60 27.57
CA SER A 912 12.03 -5.40 26.52
C SER A 912 12.65 -6.80 26.41
N SER A 913 11.90 -7.74 25.82
CA SER A 913 12.25 -9.18 25.71
C SER A 913 13.04 -9.55 24.47
#